data_AF-A0A2P6NW80-F1
#
_entry.id   AF-A0A2P6NW80-F1
#
_cell.length_a   1.000
_cell.length_b   1.000
_cell.length_c   1.000
_cell.angle_alpha   90.00
_cell.angle_beta   90.00
_cell.angle_gamma   90.00
#
_symmetry.space_group_name_H-M   'P 1'
#
loop_
_entity.id
_entity.type
_entity.pdbx_description
1 polymer ?
#
loop_
_entity_poly.entity_id
_entity_poly.type
_entity_poly.pdbx_seq_one_letter_code
_entity_poly.pdbx_strand_id
1 'polypeptide(L)'
;MATPAEQLFLESGIDERRAKETLKNPALTQALTSTIEQAKQLNESTLKTNINLYYQVASTLPANASAHRPILVQYIAEGKIHKNNIELALKYIKKLGADALDTNELDKEAGVGIVVTKEDIQKAVAAVIDANRPQMIEQRYRFLTGPLLGKLRDTSPIKFANAKDLKDEFDAQILALLGPKTDADNAKPAKKEAPAKPAPKPEAAAVAAAHEEKVEEAKELVRFPEPHENKQAKPELLAEHLKRTNGVVVTRFPPEPNGFLHLGHAKSMNLNFSYAKKFNGYTYLRFDDTNPEAEKIEYINAIKDDVAWMGHKPAHVTHASEYFDKLYELAVELIKRGKAYVCHQVADEIKKGRQDRTDSPWRDRPVEENLRLFEDMKNGKFKEGEAILRMKQDMKSENPVMRDLIAYRIKYTPHPHVGDKWVIYPSYDYTHCLNDSLEDITHSLCTLEFERRRESYNWLVDVLGLYRPLVWECSRLNVTHVVLSKRKLIKLVDGKFVSGWDDPRMPTIRGLRRRGYTPTAINDFCNRVGVTRTENLIAYEMLEQCIREDLDLSVHRAMVVLDPIKVTFTNFTGEDRKVTVPNHPRDPTKGTHDLVFSNVIYIERADFRLEELKGYKRLVLGKSVGLSHAGFLVHAKDVKKDGEGNVTEILAEIEYQPAKKPAAFIHWVSAKSGTTPATAEVRLYDKLFKSPTLAAYKEEKNKWSTSGKTAAPAEDVDEVEEGEEEDKAEDKDKWLADLNPDSLKIVTAYVDESIADVKEGHRVQFERNGYFVVDREVTSEGRPVWNRTVKVILSKCDGNAALASALKAYMFGVNVVSVKNMWHRNNIRHIQTDRAMRAALLLLALCFFAVASSRWAPKAKGTFHIQYVGTINTNHSVEAYDIDMEADAKIFSQLKKNGKKIICYFSAGSWENYRSDAKDFPQSVLGKIMDGWPDEKWLDIRQIDVLSKIMGARLDKAKAKGCDAVDPDNSDGYNNDSGFPLKGSDQIKYNKMIAAAAHARNMSVGLKNDIDQIPDLVGSYDFAVNEQCHEYSECGGYDAFISADKPVYNIEYKKKPASFCKAANKQGLSGQYKKLSLDGTTNDCMSGASWK
;
A
#
# COMPACT_ATOMS: atom_id res chain seq x y z
N MET A 1 9.95 32.44 -36.99
CA MET A 1 9.49 31.04 -37.09
C MET A 1 10.68 30.16 -36.76
N ALA A 2 10.50 29.17 -35.90
CA ALA A 2 11.56 28.22 -35.57
C ALA A 2 12.01 27.47 -36.83
N THR A 3 13.30 27.23 -36.98
CA THR A 3 13.81 26.44 -38.12
C THR A 3 13.35 24.97 -38.01
N PRO A 4 13.28 24.19 -39.11
CA PRO A 4 12.90 22.77 -39.02
C PRO A 4 13.79 21.95 -38.06
N ALA A 5 15.09 22.28 -37.98
CA ALA A 5 16.01 21.66 -37.02
C ALA A 5 15.72 22.09 -35.57
N GLU A 6 15.38 23.37 -35.34
CA GLU A 6 14.96 23.86 -34.02
C GLU A 6 13.70 23.14 -33.53
N GLN A 7 12.72 22.98 -34.41
CA GLN A 7 11.50 22.25 -34.11
C GLN A 7 11.78 20.78 -33.80
N LEU A 8 12.64 20.12 -34.58
CA LEU A 8 13.05 18.74 -34.32
C LEU A 8 13.74 18.58 -32.96
N PHE A 9 14.59 19.51 -32.56
CA PHE A 9 15.30 19.49 -31.27
C PHE A 9 14.33 19.65 -30.10
N LEU A 10 13.41 20.61 -30.19
CA LEU A 10 12.37 20.85 -29.18
C LEU A 10 11.43 19.64 -29.04
N GLU A 11 10.96 19.08 -30.15
CA GLU A 11 10.08 17.89 -30.17
C GLU A 11 10.76 16.65 -29.57
N SER A 12 12.09 16.56 -29.70
CA SER A 12 12.89 15.45 -29.18
C SER A 12 13.28 15.61 -27.70
N GLY A 13 12.94 16.73 -27.06
CA GLY A 13 13.17 16.97 -25.62
C GLY A 13 14.42 17.79 -25.28
N ILE A 14 15.02 18.49 -26.25
CA ILE A 14 16.11 19.45 -25.99
C ILE A 14 15.49 20.79 -25.57
N ASP A 15 16.00 21.40 -24.51
CA ASP A 15 15.52 22.70 -24.04
C ASP A 15 15.79 23.82 -25.05
N GLU A 16 14.95 24.85 -25.03
CA GLU A 16 14.97 25.93 -26.03
C GLU A 16 16.30 26.68 -26.07
N ARG A 17 16.94 26.88 -24.92
CA ARG A 17 18.24 27.54 -24.84
C ARG A 17 19.31 26.70 -25.54
N ARG A 18 19.40 25.41 -25.21
CA ARG A 18 20.38 24.50 -25.79
C ARG A 18 20.13 24.27 -27.28
N ALA A 19 18.87 24.15 -27.72
CA ALA A 19 18.53 24.05 -29.14
C ALA A 19 19.04 25.28 -29.93
N LYS A 20 18.81 26.50 -29.42
CA LYS A 20 19.32 27.75 -30.02
C LYS A 20 20.85 27.84 -30.02
N GLU A 21 21.52 27.31 -28.99
CA GLU A 21 22.99 27.23 -28.94
C GLU A 21 23.53 26.20 -29.95
N THR A 22 22.89 25.04 -30.09
CA THR A 22 23.27 23.99 -31.06
C THR A 22 23.17 24.48 -32.50
N LEU A 23 22.11 25.23 -32.84
CA LEU A 23 21.88 25.77 -34.19
C LEU A 23 22.97 26.74 -34.66
N LYS A 24 23.75 27.32 -33.72
CA LYS A 24 24.92 28.16 -34.05
C LYS A 24 26.11 27.35 -34.59
N ASN A 25 26.10 26.02 -34.41
CA ASN A 25 27.12 25.11 -34.91
C ASN A 25 26.53 24.20 -36.02
N PRO A 26 26.77 24.51 -37.31
CA PRO A 26 26.18 23.75 -38.42
C PRO A 26 26.56 22.27 -38.44
N ALA A 27 27.81 21.94 -38.08
CA ALA A 27 28.29 20.55 -38.06
C ALA A 27 27.61 19.73 -36.96
N LEU A 28 27.47 20.31 -35.77
CA LEU A 28 26.74 19.68 -34.67
C LEU A 28 25.24 19.57 -34.98
N THR A 29 24.65 20.60 -35.58
CA THR A 29 23.25 20.61 -35.99
C THR A 29 22.96 19.45 -36.95
N GLN A 30 23.77 19.28 -37.98
CA GLN A 30 23.61 18.18 -38.94
C GLN A 30 23.81 16.81 -38.28
N ALA A 31 24.83 16.66 -37.45
CA ALA A 31 25.09 15.41 -36.74
C ALA A 31 23.94 15.03 -35.81
N LEU A 32 23.39 16.00 -35.07
CA LEU A 32 22.32 15.78 -34.12
C LEU A 32 20.99 15.48 -34.81
N THR A 33 20.65 16.22 -35.88
CA THR A 33 19.46 15.94 -36.71
C THR A 33 19.48 14.49 -37.21
N SER A 34 20.59 14.06 -37.81
CA SER A 34 20.75 12.68 -38.29
C SER A 34 20.67 11.64 -37.17
N THR A 35 21.23 11.94 -35.99
CA THR A 35 21.17 11.05 -34.82
C THR A 35 19.73 10.88 -34.32
N ILE A 36 18.98 11.98 -34.22
CA ILE A 36 17.59 12.00 -33.77
C ILE A 36 16.68 11.28 -34.75
N GLU A 37 16.83 11.52 -36.05
CA GLU A 37 16.04 10.85 -37.09
C GLU A 37 16.25 9.34 -37.06
N GLN A 38 17.49 8.89 -36.89
CA GLN A 38 17.81 7.48 -36.77
C GLN A 38 17.26 6.86 -35.48
N ALA A 39 17.39 7.55 -34.35
CA ALA A 39 16.81 7.12 -33.07
C ALA A 39 15.28 7.03 -33.15
N LYS A 40 14.63 7.97 -33.84
CA LYS A 40 13.18 8.00 -34.07
C LYS A 40 12.71 6.80 -34.89
N GLN A 41 13.48 6.38 -35.89
CA GLN A 41 13.19 5.18 -36.69
C GLN A 41 13.33 3.88 -35.90
N LEU A 42 14.28 3.83 -34.95
CA LEU A 42 14.54 2.63 -34.15
C LEU A 42 13.54 2.47 -33.01
N ASN A 43 13.30 3.52 -32.22
CA ASN A 43 12.38 3.47 -31.09
C ASN A 43 11.95 4.88 -30.63
N GLU A 44 10.91 5.44 -31.26
CA GLU A 44 10.37 6.78 -30.97
C GLU A 44 9.95 6.95 -29.50
N SER A 45 9.48 5.88 -28.84
CA SER A 45 9.01 5.94 -27.44
C SER A 45 10.10 6.26 -26.43
N THR A 46 11.36 5.93 -26.74
CA THR A 46 12.52 6.15 -25.85
C THR A 46 13.36 7.37 -26.23
N LEU A 47 13.03 8.03 -27.35
CA LEU A 47 13.79 9.14 -27.91
C LEU A 47 13.99 10.28 -26.89
N LYS A 48 12.89 10.73 -26.25
CA LYS A 48 12.92 11.82 -25.27
C LYS A 48 13.71 11.44 -24.02
N THR A 49 13.58 10.20 -23.55
CA THR A 49 14.29 9.71 -22.36
C THR A 49 15.81 9.64 -22.58
N ASN A 50 16.22 9.29 -23.80
CA ASN A 50 17.62 9.10 -24.16
C ASN A 50 18.24 10.30 -24.91
N ILE A 51 17.53 11.42 -25.05
CA ILE A 51 17.96 12.56 -25.87
C ILE A 51 19.32 13.12 -25.47
N ASN A 52 19.65 13.11 -24.17
CA ASN A 52 20.96 13.55 -23.68
C ASN A 52 22.10 12.64 -24.15
N LEU A 53 21.86 11.34 -24.28
CA LEU A 53 22.84 10.37 -24.78
C LEU A 53 23.05 10.56 -26.29
N TYR A 54 21.97 10.72 -27.06
CA TYR A 54 22.05 11.04 -28.49
C TYR A 54 22.77 12.37 -28.75
N TYR A 55 22.51 13.38 -27.92
CA TYR A 55 23.24 14.65 -27.95
C TYR A 55 24.73 14.46 -27.68
N GLN A 56 25.09 13.63 -26.70
CA GLN A 56 26.49 13.34 -26.37
C GLN A 56 27.20 12.63 -27.53
N VAL A 57 26.56 11.66 -28.18
CA VAL A 57 27.11 11.01 -29.40
C VAL A 57 27.31 12.05 -30.51
N ALA A 58 26.32 12.89 -30.79
CA ALA A 58 26.41 13.90 -31.85
C ALA A 58 27.51 14.95 -31.61
N SER A 59 27.74 15.32 -30.34
CA SER A 59 28.68 16.38 -29.94
C SER A 59 30.11 15.94 -29.70
N THR A 60 30.34 14.67 -29.39
CA THR A 60 31.67 14.20 -28.98
C THR A 60 32.38 13.31 -29.99
N LEU A 61 31.66 12.78 -30.97
CA LEU A 61 32.21 11.86 -31.97
C LEU A 61 33.02 12.65 -33.03
N PRO A 62 34.32 12.37 -33.21
CA PRO A 62 35.13 13.08 -34.19
C PRO A 62 34.76 12.66 -35.62
N ALA A 63 35.05 13.52 -36.60
CA ALA A 63 34.64 13.32 -37.99
C ALA A 63 35.14 11.99 -38.59
N ASN A 64 36.34 11.56 -38.22
CA ASN A 64 36.95 10.30 -38.65
C ASN A 64 36.28 9.04 -38.05
N ALA A 65 35.45 9.17 -37.02
CA ALA A 65 34.70 8.07 -36.41
C ALA A 65 33.18 8.16 -36.66
N SER A 66 32.75 9.11 -37.50
CA SER A 66 31.32 9.38 -37.77
C SER A 66 30.57 8.19 -38.39
N ALA A 67 31.27 7.30 -39.10
CA ALA A 67 30.73 6.07 -39.68
C ALA A 67 30.14 5.11 -38.63
N HIS A 68 30.60 5.18 -37.36
CA HIS A 68 30.12 4.32 -36.28
C HIS A 68 28.91 4.90 -35.54
N ARG A 69 28.43 6.09 -35.87
CA ARG A 69 27.26 6.71 -35.22
C ARG A 69 26.01 5.81 -35.23
N PRO A 70 25.65 5.13 -36.33
CA PRO A 70 24.49 4.23 -36.37
C PRO A 70 24.46 3.16 -35.28
N ILE A 71 25.60 2.52 -35.02
CA ILE A 71 25.66 1.42 -34.05
C ILE A 71 25.50 1.93 -32.61
N LEU A 72 26.02 3.12 -32.31
CA LEU A 72 25.86 3.76 -30.99
C LEU A 72 24.41 4.17 -30.77
N VAL A 73 23.75 4.71 -31.80
CA VAL A 73 22.33 5.06 -31.74
C VAL A 73 21.48 3.81 -31.51
N GLN A 74 21.78 2.71 -32.20
CA GLN A 74 21.12 1.42 -31.99
C GLN A 74 21.33 0.89 -30.56
N TYR A 75 22.55 0.93 -30.04
CA TYR A 75 22.84 0.43 -28.70
C TYR A 75 22.18 1.26 -27.59
N ILE A 76 22.02 2.58 -27.80
CA ILE A 76 21.25 3.44 -26.90
C ILE A 76 19.75 3.11 -27.00
N ALA A 77 19.21 2.89 -28.19
CA ALA A 77 17.81 2.52 -28.39
C ALA A 77 17.46 1.13 -27.80
N GLU A 78 18.42 0.19 -27.82
CA GLU A 78 18.31 -1.14 -27.22
C GLU A 78 18.61 -1.16 -25.71
N GLY A 79 19.07 -0.04 -25.13
CA GLY A 79 19.43 0.05 -23.70
C GLY A 79 20.77 -0.59 -23.32
N LYS A 80 21.58 -1.03 -24.29
CA LYS A 80 22.95 -1.55 -24.09
C LYS A 80 23.93 -0.46 -23.66
N ILE A 81 23.77 0.75 -24.23
CA ILE A 81 24.50 1.95 -23.83
C ILE A 81 23.56 2.89 -23.10
N HIS A 82 23.95 3.26 -21.89
CA HIS A 82 23.25 4.17 -21.00
C HIS A 82 24.25 5.13 -20.35
N LYS A 83 23.77 5.95 -19.40
CA LYS A 83 24.54 7.03 -18.76
C LYS A 83 25.89 6.58 -18.16
N ASN A 84 26.00 5.34 -17.69
CA ASN A 84 27.18 4.87 -16.96
C ASN A 84 28.29 4.34 -17.87
N ASN A 85 27.97 3.95 -19.12
CA ASN A 85 28.95 3.35 -20.03
C ASN A 85 29.14 4.08 -21.37
N ILE A 86 28.37 5.14 -21.64
CA ILE A 86 28.50 5.95 -22.86
C ILE A 86 29.89 6.57 -23.02
N GLU A 87 30.53 7.01 -21.94
CA GLU A 87 31.88 7.60 -22.03
C GLU A 87 32.94 6.57 -22.44
N LEU A 88 32.81 5.33 -21.96
CA LEU A 88 33.72 4.23 -22.32
C LEU A 88 33.53 3.82 -23.77
N ALA A 89 32.28 3.69 -24.23
CA ALA A 89 31.96 3.43 -25.63
C ALA A 89 32.53 4.52 -26.54
N LEU A 90 32.34 5.80 -26.20
CA LEU A 90 32.88 6.92 -26.98
C LEU A 90 34.41 6.96 -26.96
N LYS A 91 35.06 6.58 -25.85
CA LYS A 91 36.53 6.48 -25.76
C LYS A 91 37.09 5.39 -26.67
N TYR A 92 36.45 4.22 -26.72
CA TYR A 92 36.84 3.14 -27.62
C TYR A 92 36.65 3.54 -29.09
N ILE A 93 35.48 4.07 -29.45
CA ILE A 93 35.20 4.51 -30.83
C ILE A 93 36.15 5.64 -31.28
N LYS A 94 36.50 6.56 -30.38
CA LYS A 94 37.53 7.59 -30.66
C LYS A 94 38.91 7.01 -30.93
N LYS A 95 39.28 5.94 -30.22
CA LYS A 95 40.57 5.25 -30.40
C LYS A 95 40.58 4.45 -31.71
N LEU A 96 39.46 3.84 -32.08
CA LEU A 96 39.29 3.09 -33.33
C LEU A 96 39.35 4.00 -34.57
N GLY A 97 38.81 5.21 -34.47
CA GLY A 97 38.84 6.15 -35.60
C GLY A 97 37.98 5.66 -36.76
N ALA A 98 38.60 5.42 -37.92
CA ALA A 98 37.92 4.96 -39.15
C ALA A 98 38.01 3.44 -39.38
N ASP A 99 38.69 2.72 -38.47
CA ASP A 99 38.91 1.28 -38.60
C ASP A 99 37.60 0.49 -38.42
N ALA A 100 37.56 -0.74 -38.91
CA ALA A 100 36.36 -1.59 -38.81
C ALA A 100 36.00 -1.88 -37.34
N LEU A 101 34.72 -1.72 -36.99
CA LEU A 101 34.22 -1.92 -35.63
C LEU A 101 33.95 -3.40 -35.34
N ASP A 102 34.64 -3.95 -34.35
CA ASP A 102 34.26 -5.23 -33.73
C ASP A 102 33.24 -4.98 -32.60
N THR A 103 32.02 -5.47 -32.78
CA THR A 103 30.94 -5.32 -31.80
C THR A 103 31.23 -6.06 -30.49
N ASN A 104 31.97 -7.17 -30.53
CA ASN A 104 32.34 -7.90 -29.30
C ASN A 104 33.37 -7.12 -28.47
N GLU A 105 34.30 -6.42 -29.15
CA GLU A 105 35.27 -5.59 -28.47
C GLU A 105 34.62 -4.30 -27.93
N LEU A 106 33.65 -3.74 -28.66
CA LEU A 106 32.81 -2.64 -28.15
C LEU A 106 32.01 -3.07 -26.91
N ASP A 107 31.35 -4.22 -26.94
CA ASP A 107 30.59 -4.75 -25.79
C ASP A 107 31.51 -4.92 -24.56
N LYS A 108 32.71 -5.45 -24.76
CA LYS A 108 33.71 -5.65 -23.72
C LYS A 108 34.26 -4.33 -23.16
N GLU A 109 34.58 -3.36 -24.01
CA GLU A 109 35.17 -2.09 -23.60
C GLU A 109 34.13 -1.12 -23.01
N ALA A 110 32.87 -1.21 -23.46
CA ALA A 110 31.74 -0.46 -22.89
C ALA A 110 31.06 -1.21 -21.73
N GLY A 111 31.46 -2.45 -21.41
CA GLY A 111 30.87 -3.21 -20.32
C GLY A 111 29.37 -3.51 -20.51
N VAL A 112 28.96 -3.75 -21.75
CA VAL A 112 27.58 -4.10 -22.10
C VAL A 112 27.22 -5.42 -21.40
N GLY A 113 26.15 -5.41 -20.61
CA GLY A 113 25.71 -6.57 -19.82
C GLY A 113 26.44 -6.79 -18.49
N ILE A 114 27.41 -5.93 -18.13
CA ILE A 114 28.07 -5.97 -16.83
C ILE A 114 27.31 -5.07 -15.85
N VAL A 115 26.67 -5.67 -14.85
CA VAL A 115 26.04 -4.94 -13.74
C VAL A 115 26.99 -4.96 -12.56
N VAL A 116 27.53 -3.81 -12.19
CA VAL A 116 28.33 -3.66 -10.97
C VAL A 116 27.39 -3.31 -9.82
N THR A 117 27.29 -4.18 -8.83
CA THR A 117 26.42 -3.97 -7.66
C THR A 117 27.07 -3.05 -6.64
N LYS A 118 26.29 -2.49 -5.72
CA LYS A 118 26.83 -1.69 -4.60
C LYS A 118 27.74 -2.55 -3.71
N GLU A 119 27.42 -3.83 -3.55
CA GLU A 119 28.23 -4.79 -2.83
C GLU A 119 29.60 -5.02 -3.49
N ASP A 120 29.67 -5.03 -4.82
CA ASP A 120 30.94 -5.15 -5.55
C ASP A 120 31.83 -3.90 -5.35
N ILE A 121 31.22 -2.71 -5.40
CA ILE A 121 31.88 -1.43 -5.09
C ILE A 121 32.41 -1.45 -3.66
N GLN A 122 31.57 -1.83 -2.69
CA GLN A 122 31.92 -1.92 -1.27
C GLN A 122 33.11 -2.85 -1.03
N LYS A 123 33.09 -4.05 -1.62
CA LYS A 123 34.19 -5.03 -1.49
C LYS A 123 35.48 -4.52 -2.13
N ALA A 124 35.41 -3.91 -3.31
CA ALA A 124 36.59 -3.41 -4.00
C ALA A 124 37.22 -2.21 -3.28
N VAL A 125 36.39 -1.29 -2.79
CA VAL A 125 36.83 -0.16 -1.95
C VAL A 125 37.46 -0.67 -0.66
N ALA A 126 36.81 -1.61 0.03
CA ALA A 126 37.31 -2.19 1.27
C ALA A 126 38.67 -2.87 1.08
N ALA A 127 38.83 -3.67 0.01
CA ALA A 127 40.10 -4.33 -0.30
C ALA A 127 41.25 -3.34 -0.53
N VAL A 128 40.99 -2.22 -1.20
CA VAL A 128 42.00 -1.17 -1.44
C VAL A 128 42.33 -0.39 -0.16
N ILE A 129 41.33 -0.10 0.67
CA ILE A 129 41.53 0.57 1.96
C ILE A 129 42.29 -0.34 2.92
N ASP A 130 41.93 -1.63 3.01
CA ASP A 130 42.59 -2.60 3.88
C ASP A 130 44.06 -2.80 3.52
N ALA A 131 44.39 -2.85 2.22
CA ALA A 131 45.77 -2.97 1.76
C ALA A 131 46.66 -1.77 2.14
N ASN A 132 46.07 -0.59 2.39
CA ASN A 132 46.78 0.64 2.74
C ASN A 132 46.50 1.11 4.18
N ARG A 133 45.71 0.33 4.94
CA ARG A 133 45.18 0.67 6.26
C ARG A 133 46.26 1.16 7.26
N PRO A 134 47.44 0.53 7.38
CA PRO A 134 48.45 0.99 8.34
C PRO A 134 48.94 2.42 8.05
N GLN A 135 49.18 2.74 6.78
CA GLN A 135 49.66 4.06 6.35
C GLN A 135 48.56 5.12 6.43
N MET A 136 47.31 4.72 6.15
CA MET A 136 46.15 5.62 6.25
C MET A 136 45.84 5.99 7.71
N ILE A 137 45.98 5.06 8.66
CA ILE A 137 45.78 5.36 10.09
C ILE A 137 46.89 6.29 10.59
N GLU A 138 48.15 6.07 10.20
CA GLU A 138 49.29 6.89 10.62
C GLU A 138 49.22 8.32 10.05
N GLN A 139 48.94 8.45 8.76
CA GLN A 139 48.96 9.75 8.06
C GLN A 139 47.59 10.43 8.02
N ARG A 140 46.52 9.73 8.43
CA ARG A 140 45.12 10.20 8.39
C ARG A 140 44.77 10.87 7.06
N TYR A 141 44.19 12.06 7.09
CA TYR A 141 43.79 12.81 5.90
C TYR A 141 44.96 13.44 5.12
N ARG A 142 46.21 13.26 5.57
CA ARG A 142 47.42 13.65 4.83
C ARG A 142 47.87 12.56 3.85
N PHE A 143 47.34 11.34 3.98
CA PHE A 143 47.57 10.27 3.01
C PHE A 143 46.94 10.62 1.65
N LEU A 144 47.69 10.46 0.56
CA LEU A 144 47.20 10.75 -0.79
C LEU A 144 46.27 9.63 -1.27
N THR A 145 44.96 9.81 -1.07
CA THR A 145 43.92 8.84 -1.47
C THR A 145 43.50 8.96 -2.94
N GLY A 146 43.82 10.08 -3.60
CA GLY A 146 43.50 10.33 -5.00
C GLY A 146 44.02 9.27 -5.98
N PRO A 147 45.30 8.85 -5.89
CA PRO A 147 45.83 7.75 -6.71
C PRO A 147 45.13 6.40 -6.51
N LEU A 148 44.66 6.10 -5.29
CA LEU A 148 43.93 4.87 -4.99
C LEU A 148 42.55 4.86 -5.67
N LEU A 149 41.82 5.98 -5.59
CA LEU A 149 40.55 6.14 -6.30
C LEU A 149 40.75 6.08 -7.81
N GLY A 150 41.85 6.64 -8.33
CA GLY A 150 42.24 6.50 -9.74
C GLY A 150 42.43 5.04 -10.15
N LYS A 151 43.19 4.27 -9.36
CA LYS A 151 43.40 2.83 -9.62
C LYS A 151 42.11 2.02 -9.56
N LEU A 152 41.21 2.33 -8.63
CA LEU A 152 39.89 1.70 -8.54
C LEU A 152 39.05 1.95 -9.80
N ARG A 153 39.09 3.18 -10.33
CA ARG A 153 38.37 3.56 -11.57
C ARG A 153 38.88 2.83 -12.82
N ASP A 154 40.09 2.27 -12.78
CA ASP A 154 40.65 1.51 -13.90
C ASP A 154 40.52 -0.02 -13.73
N THR A 155 40.04 -0.50 -12.57
CA THR A 155 39.99 -1.93 -12.25
C THR A 155 38.69 -2.57 -12.71
N SER A 156 38.72 -3.66 -13.48
CA SER A 156 37.49 -4.39 -13.87
C SER A 156 37.00 -5.31 -12.73
N PRO A 157 35.68 -5.42 -12.47
CA PRO A 157 34.55 -4.77 -13.16
C PRO A 157 34.24 -3.33 -12.68
N ILE A 158 34.92 -2.83 -11.65
CA ILE A 158 34.66 -1.51 -11.01
C ILE A 158 34.79 -0.32 -11.98
N LYS A 159 35.58 -0.44 -13.04
CA LYS A 159 35.69 0.58 -14.10
C LYS A 159 34.36 0.88 -14.80
N PHE A 160 33.38 -0.02 -14.67
CA PHE A 160 32.02 0.12 -15.20
C PHE A 160 31.01 0.63 -14.15
N ALA A 161 31.44 0.85 -12.90
CA ALA A 161 30.60 1.37 -11.83
C ALA A 161 30.28 2.86 -12.03
N ASN A 162 29.19 3.31 -11.44
CA ASN A 162 28.88 4.74 -11.35
C ASN A 162 30.01 5.46 -10.58
N ALA A 163 30.64 6.45 -11.22
CA ALA A 163 31.80 7.15 -10.67
C ALA A 163 31.48 7.97 -9.40
N LYS A 164 30.21 8.36 -9.22
CA LYS A 164 29.70 9.01 -8.00
C LYS A 164 29.56 7.97 -6.90
N ASP A 165 28.87 6.86 -7.15
CA ASP A 165 28.66 5.81 -6.14
C ASP A 165 29.98 5.23 -5.64
N LEU A 166 30.94 4.99 -6.56
CA LEU A 166 32.29 4.57 -6.20
C LEU A 166 33.01 5.61 -5.33
N LYS A 167 32.85 6.90 -5.64
CA LYS A 167 33.47 7.98 -4.86
C LYS A 167 32.82 8.12 -3.49
N ASP A 168 31.50 8.07 -3.42
CA ASP A 168 30.73 8.22 -2.18
C ASP A 168 31.04 7.06 -1.23
N GLU A 169 31.08 5.82 -1.72
CA GLU A 169 31.47 4.65 -0.94
C GLU A 169 32.95 4.72 -0.48
N PHE A 170 33.85 5.16 -1.37
CA PHE A 170 35.26 5.37 -1.04
C PHE A 170 35.45 6.42 0.06
N ASP A 171 34.76 7.56 -0.03
CA ASP A 171 34.82 8.62 0.97
C ASP A 171 34.15 8.17 2.29
N ALA A 172 33.07 7.40 2.23
CA ALA A 172 32.37 6.86 3.40
C ALA A 172 33.25 5.87 4.20
N GLN A 173 33.92 4.93 3.53
CA GLN A 173 34.82 4.00 4.22
C GLN A 173 36.09 4.67 4.75
N ILE A 174 36.60 5.70 4.08
CA ILE A 174 37.70 6.53 4.62
C ILE A 174 37.24 7.27 5.87
N LEU A 175 36.05 7.85 5.85
CA LEU A 175 35.47 8.53 7.02
C LEU A 175 35.25 7.54 8.17
N ALA A 176 34.76 6.33 7.89
CA ALA A 176 34.61 5.27 8.89
C ALA A 176 35.96 4.82 9.48
N LEU A 177 37.02 4.77 8.66
CA LEU A 177 38.36 4.38 9.10
C LEU A 177 39.05 5.47 9.93
N LEU A 178 38.98 6.73 9.49
CA LEU A 178 39.77 7.83 10.06
C LEU A 178 38.98 8.69 11.04
N GLY A 179 37.65 8.62 11.04
CA GLY A 179 36.79 9.55 11.78
C GLY A 179 36.83 10.97 11.19
N PRO A 180 36.13 11.95 11.79
CA PRO A 180 36.05 13.31 11.25
C PRO A 180 37.41 14.00 11.15
N LYS A 181 37.55 14.92 10.18
CA LYS A 181 38.74 15.77 10.06
C LYS A 181 38.88 16.66 11.30
N THR A 182 40.09 16.69 11.85
CA THR A 182 40.46 17.52 13.01
C THR A 182 41.38 18.66 12.58
N ASP A 183 41.55 19.67 13.44
CA ASP A 183 42.47 20.79 13.16
C ASP A 183 43.93 20.34 12.98
N ALA A 184 44.31 19.22 13.61
CA ALA A 184 45.61 18.59 13.41
C ALA A 184 45.81 18.07 11.96
N ASP A 185 44.73 17.65 11.28
CA ASP A 185 44.78 17.19 9.89
C ASP A 185 45.04 18.36 8.90
N ASN A 186 44.68 19.59 9.28
CA ASN A 186 44.88 20.81 8.49
C ASN A 186 46.25 21.48 8.74
N ALA A 187 47.01 21.01 9.74
CA ALA A 187 48.34 21.54 10.01
C ALA A 187 49.28 21.24 8.82
N LYS A 188 49.74 22.31 8.17
CA LYS A 188 50.71 22.19 7.08
C LYS A 188 52.00 21.55 7.63
N PRO A 189 52.61 20.59 6.92
CA PRO A 189 54.01 20.26 7.19
C PRO A 189 54.85 21.53 7.05
N ALA A 190 55.84 21.70 7.92
CA ALA A 190 56.72 22.87 7.93
C ALA A 190 57.25 23.16 6.51
N LYS A 191 56.99 24.37 6.00
CA LYS A 191 57.41 24.79 4.66
C LYS A 191 58.90 25.14 4.63
N LYS A 192 59.64 24.58 3.68
CA LYS A 192 60.74 25.31 3.00
C LYS A 192 60.13 26.39 2.06
N GLU A 193 60.87 27.48 1.91
CA GLU A 193 60.47 28.81 1.40
C GLU A 193 59.85 28.85 -0.01
N ALA A 194 59.09 29.93 -0.26
CA ALA A 194 58.28 30.21 -1.47
C ALA A 194 59.04 31.02 -2.55
N PRO A 195 58.43 31.28 -3.74
CA PRO A 195 57.96 32.66 -3.94
C PRO A 195 56.61 32.87 -4.66
N ALA A 196 55.94 33.95 -4.21
CA ALA A 196 55.02 34.92 -4.81
C ALA A 196 53.81 34.54 -5.71
N LYS A 197 52.64 35.06 -5.30
CA LYS A 197 51.36 35.24 -6.05
C LYS A 197 51.30 36.62 -6.74
N PRO A 198 50.30 36.84 -7.61
CA PRO A 198 49.36 37.95 -7.40
C PRO A 198 47.88 37.51 -7.30
N ALA A 199 47.07 38.34 -6.64
CA ALA A 199 45.59 38.32 -6.49
C ALA A 199 45.00 39.62 -7.12
N PRO A 200 43.67 39.89 -7.28
CA PRO A 200 42.50 39.36 -6.54
C PRO A 200 41.12 39.13 -7.29
N LYS A 201 40.19 38.53 -6.52
CA LYS A 201 38.68 38.35 -6.49
C LYS A 201 37.72 39.21 -7.40
N PRO A 202 36.39 38.88 -7.57
CA PRO A 202 35.43 38.32 -6.59
C PRO A 202 34.34 37.30 -7.08
N GLU A 203 33.48 36.92 -6.12
CA GLU A 203 32.39 35.91 -6.04
C GLU A 203 31.30 35.89 -7.13
N ALA A 204 30.67 34.71 -7.32
CA ALA A 204 29.21 34.53 -7.31
C ALA A 204 28.82 33.04 -7.23
N ALA A 205 27.78 32.74 -6.44
CA ALA A 205 27.20 31.42 -6.16
C ALA A 205 26.24 30.92 -7.26
N ALA A 206 26.05 29.59 -7.36
CA ALA A 206 24.76 28.96 -7.75
C ALA A 206 24.76 27.42 -7.59
N VAL A 207 23.99 26.95 -6.61
CA VAL A 207 23.06 25.80 -6.55
C VAL A 207 23.31 24.58 -7.46
N ALA A 208 23.57 23.43 -6.82
CA ALA A 208 23.60 22.11 -7.44
C ALA A 208 22.23 21.42 -7.30
N ALA A 209 21.63 21.05 -8.44
CA ALA A 209 20.48 20.15 -8.53
C ALA A 209 20.97 18.75 -8.91
N ALA A 210 20.58 17.76 -8.10
CA ALA A 210 20.86 16.35 -8.30
C ALA A 210 19.74 15.69 -9.12
N HIS A 211 20.07 14.69 -9.95
CA HIS A 211 19.09 13.84 -10.64
C HIS A 211 19.31 12.37 -10.24
N GLU A 212 18.24 11.80 -9.69
CA GLU A 212 18.07 10.48 -9.07
C GLU A 212 17.82 9.35 -10.09
N GLU A 213 18.17 8.12 -9.70
CA GLU A 213 17.76 6.87 -10.36
C GLU A 213 16.34 6.46 -9.91
N LYS A 214 15.54 5.98 -10.88
CA LYS A 214 14.14 5.60 -10.73
C LYS A 214 13.97 4.22 -10.10
N VAL A 215 13.26 4.17 -8.98
CA VAL A 215 12.56 3.00 -8.44
C VAL A 215 11.06 3.24 -8.70
N GLU A 216 10.33 2.22 -9.14
CA GLU A 216 8.88 2.30 -9.40
C GLU A 216 8.11 2.93 -8.22
N GLU A 217 7.34 3.96 -8.53
CA GLU A 217 6.66 4.83 -7.56
C GLU A 217 5.52 4.10 -6.84
N ALA A 218 5.70 3.85 -5.55
CA ALA A 218 4.59 3.68 -4.62
C ALA A 218 3.74 4.95 -4.60
N LYS A 219 2.39 4.79 -4.61
CA LYS A 219 1.39 5.88 -4.49
C LYS A 219 1.88 6.97 -3.54
N GLU A 220 2.04 8.19 -4.06
CA GLU A 220 2.68 9.30 -3.36
C GLU A 220 2.07 9.54 -1.98
N LEU A 221 2.88 9.29 -0.95
CA LEU A 221 2.57 9.55 0.45
C LEU A 221 2.56 11.07 0.71
N VAL A 222 1.79 11.46 1.73
CA VAL A 222 1.86 12.75 2.44
C VAL A 222 3.28 13.34 2.38
N ARG A 223 3.42 14.51 1.76
CA ARG A 223 4.70 15.25 1.75
C ARG A 223 4.94 15.84 3.15
N PHE A 224 5.82 15.21 3.91
CA PHE A 224 6.30 15.78 5.17
C PHE A 224 7.26 16.94 4.90
N PRO A 225 7.31 17.94 5.80
CA PRO A 225 8.37 18.95 5.81
C PRO A 225 9.75 18.30 5.84
N GLU A 226 10.69 18.84 5.07
CA GLU A 226 12.09 18.43 5.14
C GLU A 226 12.70 18.82 6.50
N PRO A 227 13.79 18.18 6.97
CA PRO A 227 14.38 18.48 8.27
C PRO A 227 14.71 19.97 8.52
N HIS A 228 15.04 20.71 7.46
CA HIS A 228 15.34 22.15 7.52
C HIS A 228 14.09 23.05 7.55
N GLU A 229 12.90 22.48 7.38
CA GLU A 229 11.60 23.15 7.43
C GLU A 229 10.91 22.98 8.79
N ASN A 230 11.50 22.18 9.70
CA ASN A 230 10.96 21.94 11.03
C ASN A 230 10.85 23.23 11.85
N LYS A 231 9.63 23.62 12.20
CA LYS A 231 9.36 24.84 12.96
C LYS A 231 9.93 24.74 14.37
N GLN A 232 10.77 25.70 14.76
CA GLN A 232 11.34 25.81 16.11
C GLN A 232 10.85 27.07 16.83
N ALA A 233 10.87 27.05 18.17
CA ALA A 233 10.65 28.25 18.98
C ALA A 233 11.78 29.28 18.82
N LYS A 234 13.00 28.81 18.55
CA LYS A 234 14.19 29.63 18.33
C LYS A 234 14.99 29.14 17.11
N PRO A 235 15.40 30.01 16.17
CA PRO A 235 16.10 29.58 14.96
C PRO A 235 17.44 28.86 15.22
N GLU A 236 18.17 29.22 16.28
CA GLU A 236 19.45 28.60 16.65
C GLU A 236 19.33 27.10 16.93
N LEU A 237 18.19 26.64 17.47
CA LEU A 237 17.95 25.23 17.75
C LEU A 237 17.91 24.41 16.46
N LEU A 238 17.34 24.98 15.39
CA LEU A 238 17.33 24.34 14.07
C LEU A 238 18.73 24.27 13.48
N ALA A 239 19.50 25.36 13.59
CA ALA A 239 20.86 25.41 13.06
C ALA A 239 21.80 24.40 13.75
N GLU A 240 21.71 24.28 15.08
CA GLU A 240 22.48 23.29 15.83
C GLU A 240 22.04 21.85 15.51
N HIS A 241 20.73 21.62 15.41
CA HIS A 241 20.18 20.33 15.03
C HIS A 241 20.67 19.89 13.64
N LEU A 242 20.55 20.77 12.63
CA LEU A 242 21.03 20.48 11.27
C LEU A 242 22.54 20.22 11.23
N LYS A 243 23.32 20.85 12.13
CA LYS A 243 24.75 20.58 12.27
C LYS A 243 25.03 19.20 12.87
N ARG A 244 24.22 18.75 13.83
CA ARG A 244 24.36 17.41 14.46
C ARG A 244 23.89 16.29 13.53
N THR A 245 22.79 16.51 12.80
CA THR A 245 22.21 15.50 11.90
C THR A 245 22.74 15.55 10.48
N ASN A 246 23.51 16.58 10.11
CA ASN A 246 23.85 16.90 8.72
C ASN A 246 22.61 17.05 7.80
N GLY A 247 21.45 17.38 8.38
CA GLY A 247 20.20 17.58 7.65
C GLY A 247 19.55 16.30 7.11
N VAL A 248 20.00 15.11 7.53
CA VAL A 248 19.37 13.85 7.13
C VAL A 248 18.09 13.58 7.91
N VAL A 249 17.22 12.72 7.37
CA VAL A 249 16.02 12.26 8.09
C VAL A 249 16.41 11.33 9.25
N VAL A 250 15.82 11.55 10.42
CA VAL A 250 16.01 10.73 11.62
C VAL A 250 14.64 10.38 12.17
N THR A 251 14.33 9.09 12.23
CA THR A 251 13.08 8.55 12.79
C THR A 251 13.36 7.63 13.99
N ARG A 252 12.31 7.19 14.67
CA ARG A 252 12.42 6.14 15.70
C ARG A 252 11.22 5.21 15.68
N PHE A 253 11.47 3.93 15.92
CA PHE A 253 10.46 2.94 16.25
C PHE A 253 10.57 2.63 17.76
N PRO A 254 9.62 3.11 18.60
CA PRO A 254 9.75 3.01 20.05
C PRO A 254 8.78 2.00 20.69
N PRO A 255 8.97 0.67 20.54
CA PRO A 255 8.07 -0.31 21.13
C PRO A 255 8.28 -0.46 22.64
N GLU A 256 7.19 -0.73 23.36
CA GLU A 256 7.25 -1.17 24.76
C GLU A 256 7.66 -2.66 24.83
N PRO A 257 8.65 -3.04 25.69
CA PRO A 257 9.13 -4.40 25.82
C PRO A 257 8.26 -5.25 26.77
N ASN A 258 6.94 -5.22 26.58
CA ASN A 258 5.96 -5.86 27.46
C ASN A 258 4.99 -6.80 26.69
N GLY A 259 5.29 -7.10 25.43
CA GLY A 259 4.52 -8.00 24.57
C GLY A 259 5.19 -8.25 23.21
N PHE A 260 4.64 -9.21 22.45
CA PHE A 260 5.12 -9.50 21.11
C PHE A 260 4.55 -8.54 20.07
N LEU A 261 5.35 -8.21 19.05
CA LEU A 261 4.91 -7.35 17.95
C LEU A 261 3.81 -8.03 17.12
N HIS A 262 2.91 -7.21 16.59
CA HIS A 262 1.79 -7.63 15.74
C HIS A 262 1.69 -6.78 14.48
N LEU A 263 0.73 -7.09 13.61
CA LEU A 263 0.60 -6.43 12.30
C LEU A 263 0.49 -4.88 12.39
N GLY A 264 -0.16 -4.35 13.44
CA GLY A 264 -0.13 -2.91 13.74
C GLY A 264 1.28 -2.35 13.96
N HIS A 265 2.11 -3.05 14.73
CA HIS A 265 3.52 -2.71 14.90
C HIS A 265 4.31 -2.84 13.60
N ALA A 266 3.99 -3.83 12.75
CA ALA A 266 4.62 -3.97 11.43
C ALA A 266 4.39 -2.72 10.56
N LYS A 267 3.18 -2.13 10.58
CA LYS A 267 2.90 -0.86 9.89
C LYS A 267 3.75 0.30 10.44
N SER A 268 3.79 0.46 11.76
CA SER A 268 4.57 1.53 12.41
C SER A 268 6.08 1.40 12.15
N MET A 269 6.60 0.18 12.28
CA MET A 269 7.98 -0.15 11.99
C MET A 269 8.30 0.13 10.52
N ASN A 270 7.52 -0.42 9.59
CA ASN A 270 7.73 -0.22 8.15
C ASN A 270 7.70 1.27 7.78
N LEU A 271 6.77 2.04 8.35
CA LEU A 271 6.69 3.49 8.14
C LEU A 271 7.98 4.20 8.59
N ASN A 272 8.43 3.99 9.82
CA ASN A 272 9.60 4.69 10.35
C ASN A 272 10.88 4.34 9.60
N PHE A 273 11.12 3.05 9.34
CA PHE A 273 12.33 2.58 8.66
C PHE A 273 12.32 2.89 7.16
N SER A 274 11.21 2.68 6.47
CA SER A 274 11.13 2.91 5.01
C SER A 274 11.17 4.40 4.68
N TYR A 275 10.57 5.25 5.54
CA TYR A 275 10.64 6.70 5.38
C TYR A 275 12.09 7.19 5.53
N ALA A 276 12.78 6.83 6.60
CA ALA A 276 14.19 7.19 6.76
C ALA A 276 15.05 6.67 5.60
N LYS A 277 14.88 5.41 5.20
CA LYS A 277 15.62 4.82 4.07
C LYS A 277 15.39 5.54 2.75
N LYS A 278 14.16 6.01 2.47
CA LYS A 278 13.81 6.74 1.25
C LYS A 278 14.56 8.07 1.13
N PHE A 279 14.82 8.74 2.24
CA PHE A 279 15.48 10.05 2.29
C PHE A 279 16.93 9.97 2.80
N ASN A 280 17.58 8.81 2.60
CA ASN A 280 18.97 8.54 3.01
C ASN A 280 19.25 8.86 4.49
N GLY A 281 18.23 8.73 5.33
CA GLY A 281 18.26 8.90 6.76
C GLY A 281 18.46 7.59 7.53
N TYR A 282 18.24 7.65 8.83
CA TYR A 282 18.35 6.48 9.70
C TYR A 282 17.26 6.45 10.79
N THR A 283 17.12 5.28 11.42
CA THR A 283 16.07 5.02 12.42
C THR A 283 16.67 4.47 13.71
N TYR A 284 16.23 5.01 14.84
CA TYR A 284 16.45 4.45 16.17
C TYR A 284 15.46 3.32 16.46
N LEU A 285 15.92 2.21 17.04
CA LEU A 285 15.07 1.27 17.77
C LEU A 285 15.19 1.61 19.25
N ARG A 286 14.18 2.29 19.80
CA ARG A 286 14.21 2.75 21.19
C ARG A 286 13.27 1.91 22.03
N PHE A 287 13.76 1.15 22.99
CA PHE A 287 12.88 0.47 23.93
C PHE A 287 12.28 1.49 24.90
N ASP A 288 10.95 1.57 24.93
CA ASP A 288 10.26 2.35 25.96
C ASP A 288 10.13 1.50 27.23
N ASP A 289 11.17 1.53 28.04
CA ASP A 289 11.28 0.85 29.33
C ASP A 289 10.96 1.78 30.50
N THR A 290 10.18 2.86 30.31
CA THR A 290 9.87 3.81 31.40
C THR A 290 9.16 3.19 32.62
N ASN A 291 8.46 2.06 32.44
CA ASN A 291 7.76 1.35 33.51
C ASN A 291 8.57 0.12 33.99
N PRO A 292 9.11 0.12 35.23
CA PRO A 292 9.98 -0.96 35.74
C PRO A 292 9.28 -2.32 35.91
N GLU A 293 7.94 -2.37 35.96
CA GLU A 293 7.18 -3.61 36.19
C GLU A 293 6.82 -4.38 34.91
N ALA A 294 6.74 -3.67 33.77
CA ALA A 294 6.21 -4.22 32.53
C ALA A 294 7.29 -4.87 31.65
N GLU A 295 8.55 -4.51 31.87
CA GLU A 295 9.67 -4.91 31.01
C GLU A 295 10.10 -6.36 31.29
N LYS A 296 10.22 -7.14 30.21
CA LYS A 296 10.83 -8.48 30.28
C LYS A 296 11.86 -8.67 29.17
N ILE A 297 13.00 -9.27 29.53
CA ILE A 297 14.10 -9.53 28.61
C ILE A 297 13.70 -10.42 27.42
N GLU A 298 12.71 -11.29 27.62
CA GLU A 298 12.15 -12.13 26.55
C GLU A 298 11.55 -11.29 25.42
N TYR A 299 10.83 -10.22 25.74
CA TYR A 299 10.17 -9.36 24.75
C TYR A 299 11.19 -8.45 24.05
N ILE A 300 12.20 -7.95 24.77
CA ILE A 300 13.30 -7.18 24.18
C ILE A 300 13.98 -8.02 23.09
N ASN A 301 14.37 -9.25 23.42
CA ASN A 301 15.03 -10.15 22.48
C ASN A 301 14.11 -10.51 21.31
N ALA A 302 12.83 -10.77 21.59
CA ALA A 302 11.84 -11.08 20.57
C ALA A 302 11.62 -9.92 19.58
N ILE A 303 11.55 -8.68 20.08
CA ILE A 303 11.42 -7.46 19.27
C ILE A 303 12.65 -7.27 18.38
N LYS A 304 13.87 -7.48 18.91
CA LYS A 304 15.11 -7.39 18.12
C LYS A 304 15.12 -8.40 16.97
N ASP A 305 14.75 -9.66 17.25
CA ASP A 305 14.62 -10.71 16.23
C ASP A 305 13.53 -10.37 15.20
N ASP A 306 12.38 -9.86 15.63
CA ASP A 306 11.28 -9.50 14.73
C ASP A 306 11.66 -8.32 13.81
N VAL A 307 12.35 -7.30 14.33
CA VAL A 307 12.88 -6.15 13.55
C VAL A 307 13.89 -6.64 12.50
N ALA A 308 14.83 -7.50 12.92
CA ALA A 308 15.84 -8.06 12.02
C ALA A 308 15.22 -8.96 10.95
N TRP A 309 14.24 -9.80 11.32
CA TRP A 309 13.53 -10.69 10.41
C TRP A 309 12.75 -9.90 9.36
N MET A 310 12.16 -8.76 9.73
CA MET A 310 11.46 -7.84 8.83
C MET A 310 12.37 -7.10 7.85
N GLY A 311 13.69 -7.31 7.92
CA GLY A 311 14.68 -6.74 7.01
C GLY A 311 15.08 -5.31 7.36
N HIS A 312 14.77 -4.86 8.57
CA HIS A 312 15.14 -3.54 9.07
C HIS A 312 16.41 -3.62 9.92
N LYS A 313 17.27 -2.60 9.79
CA LYS A 313 18.49 -2.47 10.58
C LYS A 313 18.48 -1.11 11.26
N PRO A 314 18.26 -1.04 12.58
CA PRO A 314 18.39 0.22 13.31
C PRO A 314 19.84 0.70 13.27
N ALA A 315 20.03 2.02 13.16
CA ALA A 315 21.35 2.63 13.29
C ALA A 315 21.82 2.63 14.75
N HIS A 316 20.86 2.81 15.65
CA HIS A 316 21.07 2.83 17.09
C HIS A 316 19.97 2.01 17.78
N VAL A 317 20.37 1.29 18.82
CA VAL A 317 19.45 0.62 19.74
C VAL A 317 19.64 1.28 21.10
N THR A 318 18.60 1.95 21.57
CA THR A 318 18.63 2.74 22.81
C THR A 318 17.51 2.30 23.75
N HIS A 319 17.63 2.66 25.01
CA HIS A 319 16.61 2.45 26.04
C HIS A 319 16.19 3.80 26.60
N ALA A 320 14.90 4.00 26.89
CA ALA A 320 14.45 5.23 27.53
C ALA A 320 15.12 5.45 28.89
N SER A 321 15.42 4.36 29.61
CA SER A 321 16.13 4.34 30.88
C SER A 321 17.58 4.85 30.82
N GLU A 322 18.24 4.79 29.65
CA GLU A 322 19.58 5.39 29.45
C GLU A 322 19.56 6.91 29.65
N TYR A 323 18.40 7.54 29.48
CA TYR A 323 18.22 8.98 29.60
C TYR A 323 17.73 9.43 30.97
N PHE A 324 17.49 8.54 31.96
CA PHE A 324 16.91 8.92 33.25
C PHE A 324 17.71 10.00 34.00
N ASP A 325 19.05 9.96 33.97
CA ASP A 325 19.87 11.03 34.55
C ASP A 325 19.54 12.38 33.89
N LYS A 326 19.48 12.40 32.55
CA LYS A 326 19.20 13.63 31.80
C LYS A 326 17.77 14.11 31.98
N LEU A 327 16.81 13.19 32.02
CA LEU A 327 15.41 13.46 32.26
C LEU A 327 15.19 14.02 33.68
N TYR A 328 15.96 13.58 34.68
CA TYR A 328 15.91 14.13 36.03
C TYR A 328 16.46 15.57 36.06
N GLU A 329 17.60 15.82 35.41
CA GLU A 329 18.15 17.17 35.27
C GLU A 329 17.16 18.14 34.61
N LEU A 330 16.49 17.70 33.55
CA LEU A 330 15.47 18.48 32.85
C LEU A 330 14.24 18.73 33.74
N ALA A 331 13.88 17.79 34.62
CA ALA A 331 12.78 17.96 35.56
C ALA A 331 13.11 19.00 36.63
N VAL A 332 14.34 18.96 37.15
CA VAL A 332 14.89 19.99 38.05
C VAL A 332 14.89 21.37 37.37
N GLU A 333 15.30 21.44 36.10
CA GLU A 333 15.25 22.69 35.33
C GLU A 333 13.81 23.20 35.12
N LEU A 334 12.87 22.29 34.88
CA LEU A 334 11.44 22.62 34.75
C LEU A 334 10.88 23.22 36.06
N ILE A 335 11.29 22.68 37.21
CA ILE A 335 10.96 23.23 38.54
C ILE A 335 11.56 24.62 38.72
N LYS A 336 12.86 24.81 38.39
CA LYS A 336 13.55 26.11 38.48
C LYS A 336 12.89 27.19 37.65
N ARG A 337 12.32 26.83 36.50
CA ARG A 337 11.54 27.74 35.62
C ARG A 337 10.13 28.02 36.14
N GLY A 338 9.73 27.44 37.28
CA GLY A 338 8.37 27.54 37.81
C GLY A 338 7.33 26.83 36.95
N LYS A 339 7.75 25.81 36.18
CA LYS A 339 6.92 25.06 35.22
C LYS A 339 6.66 23.62 35.64
N ALA A 340 7.03 23.24 36.85
CA ALA A 340 6.63 21.99 37.49
C ALA A 340 6.55 22.17 39.01
N TYR A 341 5.75 21.32 39.66
CA TYR A 341 5.58 21.32 41.11
C TYR A 341 5.33 19.91 41.64
N VAL A 342 5.76 19.64 42.86
CA VAL A 342 5.43 18.40 43.59
C VAL A 342 3.99 18.52 44.09
N CYS A 343 3.20 17.46 43.97
CA CYS A 343 1.80 17.40 44.36
C CYS A 343 1.57 16.18 45.25
N HIS A 344 0.68 16.32 46.25
CA HIS A 344 0.30 15.24 47.18
C HIS A 344 -1.16 14.85 47.05
N GLN A 345 -1.85 15.31 45.99
CA GLN A 345 -3.20 14.85 45.69
C GLN A 345 -3.19 13.36 45.37
N VAL A 346 -4.20 12.65 45.86
CA VAL A 346 -4.44 11.25 45.44
C VAL A 346 -5.13 11.21 44.07
N ALA A 347 -5.16 10.03 43.43
CA ALA A 347 -5.68 9.87 42.06
C ALA A 347 -7.08 10.48 41.86
N ASP A 348 -8.02 10.20 42.78
CA ASP A 348 -9.39 10.72 42.72
C ASP A 348 -9.46 12.26 42.81
N GLU A 349 -8.59 12.87 43.61
CA GLU A 349 -8.51 14.33 43.75
C GLU A 349 -7.92 14.98 42.50
N ILE A 350 -6.94 14.34 41.86
CA ILE A 350 -6.37 14.81 40.58
C ILE A 350 -7.43 14.72 39.49
N LYS A 351 -8.12 13.58 39.40
CA LYS A 351 -9.22 13.34 38.45
C LYS A 351 -10.30 14.40 38.60
N LYS A 352 -10.80 14.60 39.83
CA LYS A 352 -11.79 15.63 40.14
C LYS A 352 -11.29 17.03 39.81
N GLY A 353 -10.06 17.38 40.21
CA GLY A 353 -9.48 18.70 39.93
C GLY A 353 -9.35 18.99 38.43
N ARG A 354 -9.05 17.97 37.61
CA ARG A 354 -8.99 18.11 36.14
C ARG A 354 -10.36 18.21 35.49
N GLN A 355 -11.36 17.52 36.03
CA GLN A 355 -12.76 17.64 35.60
C GLN A 355 -13.31 19.03 35.93
N ASP A 356 -13.11 19.48 37.17
CA ASP A 356 -13.57 20.77 37.69
C ASP A 356 -12.69 21.95 37.22
N ARG A 357 -11.56 21.66 36.54
CA ARG A 357 -10.56 22.63 36.07
C ARG A 357 -10.04 23.51 37.21
N THR A 358 -9.80 22.92 38.38
CA THR A 358 -9.31 23.59 39.60
C THR A 358 -7.86 23.25 39.87
N ASP A 359 -7.09 24.26 40.27
CA ASP A 359 -5.68 24.11 40.60
C ASP A 359 -5.48 23.21 41.82
N SER A 360 -4.38 22.45 41.81
CA SER A 360 -3.93 21.70 42.98
C SER A 360 -3.61 22.67 44.14
N PRO A 361 -3.91 22.33 45.40
CA PRO A 361 -3.49 23.13 46.55
C PRO A 361 -1.98 23.38 46.62
N TRP A 362 -1.19 22.51 45.98
CA TRP A 362 0.28 22.57 45.96
C TRP A 362 0.86 23.25 44.71
N ARG A 363 0.03 23.77 43.80
CA ARG A 363 0.44 24.29 42.50
C ARG A 363 1.35 25.53 42.58
N ASP A 364 1.17 26.35 43.60
CA ASP A 364 1.88 27.62 43.80
C ASP A 364 2.96 27.57 44.88
N ARG A 365 3.36 26.37 45.32
CA ARG A 365 4.44 26.21 46.29
C ARG A 365 5.78 26.77 45.75
N PRO A 366 6.65 27.34 46.60
CA PRO A 366 7.92 27.91 46.17
C PRO A 366 8.83 26.92 45.43
N VAL A 367 9.68 27.44 44.55
CA VAL A 367 10.63 26.63 43.75
C VAL A 367 11.57 25.83 44.66
N GLU A 368 12.06 26.44 45.74
CA GLU A 368 12.98 25.83 46.70
C GLU A 368 12.32 24.64 47.43
N GLU A 369 11.02 24.76 47.75
CA GLU A 369 10.25 23.68 48.35
C GLU A 369 10.06 22.53 47.36
N ASN A 370 9.71 22.83 46.10
CA ASN A 370 9.59 21.82 45.04
C ASN A 370 10.90 21.05 44.82
N LEU A 371 12.03 21.75 44.76
CA LEU A 371 13.35 21.14 44.58
C LEU A 371 13.69 20.18 45.72
N ARG A 372 13.48 20.61 46.97
CA ARG A 372 13.69 19.76 48.14
C ARG A 372 12.80 18.53 48.11
N LEU A 373 11.50 18.71 47.84
CA LEU A 373 10.54 17.60 47.84
C LEU A 373 10.80 16.61 46.70
N PHE A 374 11.18 17.08 45.52
CA PHE A 374 11.47 16.20 44.39
C PHE A 374 12.77 15.39 44.63
N GLU A 375 13.77 16.00 45.26
CA GLU A 375 14.96 15.28 45.74
C GLU A 375 14.61 14.28 46.86
N ASP A 376 13.68 14.63 47.77
CA ASP A 376 13.16 13.71 48.79
C ASP A 376 12.40 12.52 48.17
N MET A 377 11.65 12.74 47.07
CA MET A 377 11.02 11.66 46.29
C MET A 377 12.09 10.73 45.71
N LYS A 378 13.14 11.28 45.07
CA LYS A 378 14.27 10.50 44.53
C LYS A 378 14.99 9.68 45.61
N ASN A 379 15.09 10.21 46.83
CA ASN A 379 15.74 9.56 47.97
C ASN A 379 14.81 8.61 48.75
N GLY A 380 13.61 8.29 48.22
CA GLY A 380 12.71 7.29 48.81
C GLY A 380 12.08 7.70 50.15
N LYS A 381 11.86 9.01 50.38
CA LYS A 381 11.25 9.50 51.63
C LYS A 381 9.71 9.46 51.64
N PHE A 382 9.09 9.09 50.53
CA PHE A 382 7.64 9.02 50.34
C PHE A 382 7.23 7.64 49.81
N LYS A 383 6.08 7.12 50.22
CA LYS A 383 5.56 5.87 49.64
C LYS A 383 5.01 6.11 48.23
N GLU A 384 4.78 5.03 47.51
CA GLU A 384 4.11 5.09 46.20
C GLU A 384 2.76 5.80 46.33
N GLY A 385 2.49 6.74 45.42
CA GLY A 385 1.28 7.56 45.42
C GLY A 385 1.23 8.72 46.42
N GLU A 386 2.16 8.84 47.38
CA GLU A 386 2.16 9.94 48.36
C GLU A 386 2.68 11.28 47.78
N ALA A 387 3.49 11.22 46.72
CA ALA A 387 4.00 12.39 46.04
C ALA A 387 4.23 12.10 44.54
N ILE A 388 3.95 13.10 43.72
CA ILE A 388 4.15 13.08 42.26
C ILE A 388 4.71 14.42 41.79
N LEU A 389 5.50 14.43 40.73
CA LEU A 389 5.87 15.68 40.06
C LEU A 389 4.85 15.95 38.94
N ARG A 390 4.26 17.14 38.91
CA ARG A 390 3.34 17.57 37.86
C ARG A 390 3.93 18.72 37.07
N MET A 391 3.70 18.73 35.77
CA MET A 391 3.97 19.86 34.89
C MET A 391 2.97 20.97 35.23
N LYS A 392 3.42 22.23 35.32
CA LYS A 392 2.57 23.40 35.58
C LYS A 392 2.17 24.03 34.25
N GLN A 393 1.14 23.46 33.65
CA GLN A 393 0.60 23.81 32.33
C GLN A 393 -0.59 24.78 32.50
N ASP A 394 -1.74 24.47 31.90
CA ASP A 394 -2.96 25.29 31.97
C ASP A 394 -4.18 24.44 32.36
N MET A 395 -4.57 24.54 33.64
CA MET A 395 -5.75 23.87 34.18
C MET A 395 -7.06 24.31 33.53
N LYS A 396 -7.10 25.48 32.87
CA LYS A 396 -8.29 25.99 32.18
C LYS A 396 -8.41 25.52 30.73
N SER A 397 -7.36 24.91 30.17
CA SER A 397 -7.34 24.46 28.78
C SER A 397 -8.50 23.53 28.45
N GLU A 398 -9.07 23.71 27.26
CA GLU A 398 -10.06 22.78 26.69
C GLU A 398 -9.44 21.41 26.41
N ASN A 399 -8.13 21.35 26.16
CA ASN A 399 -7.41 20.10 25.97
C ASN A 399 -7.02 19.49 27.33
N PRO A 400 -7.57 18.32 27.74
CA PRO A 400 -7.28 17.74 29.05
C PRO A 400 -5.80 17.42 29.29
N VAL A 401 -5.02 17.15 28.22
CA VAL A 401 -3.59 16.86 28.32
C VAL A 401 -2.73 18.09 28.64
N MET A 402 -3.34 19.28 28.73
CA MET A 402 -2.70 20.50 29.20
C MET A 402 -3.05 20.80 30.67
N ARG A 403 -3.79 19.92 31.35
CA ARG A 403 -4.23 20.13 32.75
C ARG A 403 -3.28 19.46 33.75
N ASP A 404 -2.08 20.03 33.80
CA ASP A 404 -0.99 19.65 34.68
C ASP A 404 -0.73 18.13 34.69
N LEU A 405 -0.19 17.62 33.58
CA LEU A 405 0.21 16.23 33.41
C LEU A 405 1.25 15.80 34.44
N ILE A 406 1.22 14.53 34.81
CA ILE A 406 2.19 13.94 35.72
C ILE A 406 3.49 13.71 34.95
N ALA A 407 4.60 14.23 35.48
CA ALA A 407 5.95 14.05 34.94
C ALA A 407 6.68 12.88 35.62
N TYR A 408 6.56 12.70 36.94
CA TYR A 408 7.21 11.60 37.68
C TYR A 408 6.28 10.98 38.72
N ARG A 409 6.46 9.67 38.90
CA ARG A 409 5.82 8.86 39.94
C ARG A 409 6.87 8.11 40.75
N ILE A 410 6.52 7.74 41.98
CA ILE A 410 7.35 6.88 42.83
C ILE A 410 6.98 5.42 42.55
N LYS A 411 7.98 4.58 42.29
CA LYS A 411 7.88 3.12 42.29
C LYS A 411 9.12 2.52 42.93
N TYR A 412 8.97 1.55 43.82
CA TYR A 412 10.08 0.85 44.47
C TYR A 412 10.49 -0.44 43.77
N THR A 413 9.72 -0.88 42.77
CA THR A 413 10.09 -2.01 41.92
C THR A 413 11.43 -1.71 41.21
N PRO A 414 12.46 -2.55 41.38
CA PRO A 414 13.73 -2.38 40.68
C PRO A 414 13.54 -2.46 39.16
N HIS A 415 14.21 -1.58 38.43
CA HIS A 415 14.14 -1.53 36.98
C HIS A 415 15.03 -2.62 36.35
N PRO A 416 14.60 -3.37 35.32
CA PRO A 416 15.40 -4.45 34.75
C PRO A 416 16.75 -4.00 34.16
N HIS A 417 16.79 -2.83 33.50
CA HIS A 417 18.03 -2.25 32.97
C HIS A 417 18.89 -1.46 33.98
N VAL A 418 18.31 -0.58 34.79
CA VAL A 418 19.07 0.35 35.68
C VAL A 418 19.06 -0.03 37.17
N GLY A 419 18.47 -1.16 37.53
CA GLY A 419 18.45 -1.69 38.89
C GLY A 419 17.67 -0.83 39.87
N ASP A 420 18.20 -0.68 41.08
CA ASP A 420 17.64 0.08 42.21
C ASP A 420 18.15 1.54 42.28
N LYS A 421 18.85 2.02 41.23
CA LYS A 421 19.38 3.39 41.16
C LYS A 421 18.27 4.45 41.29
N TRP A 422 17.06 4.14 40.83
CA TRP A 422 15.93 5.05 40.80
C TRP A 422 14.72 4.45 41.52
N VAL A 423 14.05 5.28 42.31
CA VAL A 423 12.73 4.99 42.90
C VAL A 423 11.67 5.99 42.44
N ILE A 424 12.04 6.87 41.52
CA ILE A 424 11.14 7.76 40.79
C ILE A 424 11.32 7.52 39.30
N TYR A 425 10.23 7.42 38.57
CA TYR A 425 10.23 7.11 37.15
C TYR A 425 9.44 8.18 36.38
N PRO A 426 9.98 8.66 35.25
CA PRO A 426 9.29 9.62 34.42
C PRO A 426 8.09 8.97 33.71
N SER A 427 7.05 9.75 33.45
CA SER A 427 5.89 9.30 32.68
C SER A 427 6.20 9.20 31.18
N TYR A 428 5.35 8.49 30.44
CA TYR A 428 5.41 8.41 28.97
C TYR A 428 5.41 9.80 28.31
N ASP A 429 4.47 10.67 28.70
CA ASP A 429 4.34 12.02 28.12
C ASP A 429 5.58 12.90 28.37
N TYR A 430 6.23 12.72 29.51
CA TYR A 430 7.48 13.41 29.83
C TYR A 430 8.66 12.83 29.05
N THR A 431 8.75 11.51 28.96
CA THR A 431 9.93 10.83 28.41
C THR A 431 9.99 10.88 26.89
N HIS A 432 8.90 10.57 26.20
CA HIS A 432 8.93 10.40 24.74
C HIS A 432 9.35 11.66 23.99
N CYS A 433 8.80 12.80 24.37
CA CYS A 433 9.10 14.06 23.71
C CYS A 433 10.53 14.55 23.98
N LEU A 434 11.02 14.34 25.20
CA LEU A 434 12.37 14.70 25.58
C LEU A 434 13.39 13.78 24.93
N ASN A 435 13.16 12.47 24.92
CA ASN A 435 14.05 11.53 24.24
C ASN A 435 14.08 11.77 22.73
N ASP A 436 12.94 12.08 22.10
CA ASP A 436 12.93 12.46 20.69
C ASP A 436 13.77 13.72 20.41
N SER A 437 13.76 14.69 21.32
CA SER A 437 14.62 15.88 21.22
C SER A 437 16.11 15.55 21.41
N LEU A 438 16.43 14.71 22.42
CA LEU A 438 17.79 14.30 22.77
C LEU A 438 18.43 13.42 21.69
N GLU A 439 17.64 12.62 20.99
CA GLU A 439 18.08 11.76 19.87
C GLU A 439 18.05 12.50 18.51
N ASP A 440 17.76 13.80 18.49
CA ASP A 440 17.64 14.61 17.27
C ASP A 440 16.67 13.99 16.24
N ILE A 441 15.53 13.46 16.70
CA ILE A 441 14.51 12.90 15.83
C ILE A 441 13.91 14.01 14.96
N THR A 442 14.02 13.91 13.64
CA THR A 442 13.42 14.90 12.73
C THR A 442 11.93 14.65 12.55
N HIS A 443 11.54 13.37 12.47
CA HIS A 443 10.16 12.93 12.23
C HIS A 443 9.73 11.91 13.29
N SER A 444 8.94 12.39 14.24
CA SER A 444 8.30 11.60 15.29
C SER A 444 6.95 11.09 14.78
N LEU A 445 6.94 9.90 14.17
CA LEU A 445 5.76 9.29 13.55
C LEU A 445 5.03 8.38 14.56
N CYS A 446 3.74 8.64 14.78
CA CYS A 446 2.91 7.89 15.75
C CYS A 446 1.46 7.66 15.24
N THR A 447 0.57 7.14 16.09
CA THR A 447 -0.85 6.91 15.76
C THR A 447 -1.74 8.09 16.18
N LEU A 448 -2.93 8.22 15.56
CA LEU A 448 -3.90 9.29 15.83
C LEU A 448 -4.37 9.38 17.29
N GLU A 449 -4.24 8.31 18.07
CA GLU A 449 -4.57 8.31 19.50
C GLU A 449 -3.75 9.35 20.28
N PHE A 450 -2.57 9.71 19.77
CA PHE A 450 -1.66 10.66 20.39
C PHE A 450 -1.81 12.09 19.84
N GLU A 451 -2.75 12.36 18.91
CA GLU A 451 -2.91 13.69 18.28
C GLU A 451 -3.17 14.79 19.33
N ARG A 452 -4.01 14.51 20.33
CA ARG A 452 -4.29 15.47 21.40
C ARG A 452 -3.06 15.80 22.24
N ARG A 453 -2.12 14.85 22.37
CA ARG A 453 -0.87 14.97 23.16
C ARG A 453 0.21 15.78 22.43
N ARG A 454 0.04 16.10 21.14
CA ARG A 454 1.00 16.95 20.42
C ARG A 454 1.14 18.34 21.04
N GLU A 455 0.07 18.88 21.62
CA GLU A 455 0.13 20.18 22.30
C GLU A 455 1.03 20.13 23.54
N SER A 456 0.86 19.12 24.40
CA SER A 456 1.70 18.93 25.59
C SER A 456 3.14 18.55 25.24
N TYR A 457 3.33 17.77 24.17
CA TYR A 457 4.64 17.46 23.59
C TYR A 457 5.39 18.74 23.23
N ASN A 458 4.77 19.59 22.41
CA ASN A 458 5.38 20.85 21.96
C ASN A 458 5.64 21.80 23.13
N TRP A 459 4.69 21.89 24.07
CA TRP A 459 4.84 22.71 25.26
C TRP A 459 6.09 22.34 26.06
N LEU A 460 6.34 21.06 26.30
CA LEU A 460 7.44 20.62 27.16
C LEU A 460 8.81 20.93 26.54
N VAL A 461 8.99 20.63 25.25
CA VAL A 461 10.25 20.93 24.54
C VAL A 461 10.49 22.44 24.42
N ASP A 462 9.45 23.22 24.12
CA ASP A 462 9.54 24.68 23.99
C ASP A 462 9.88 25.34 25.34
N VAL A 463 9.25 24.90 26.43
CA VAL A 463 9.51 25.42 27.79
C VAL A 463 10.93 25.14 28.25
N LEU A 464 11.49 23.97 27.91
CA LEU A 464 12.87 23.62 28.23
C LEU A 464 13.88 24.25 27.25
N GLY A 465 13.42 24.78 26.13
CA GLY A 465 14.26 25.40 25.10
C GLY A 465 15.07 24.35 24.33
N LEU A 466 14.47 23.19 24.10
CA LEU A 466 15.06 22.07 23.38
C LEU A 466 14.58 22.07 21.92
N TYR A 467 15.26 21.30 21.06
CA TYR A 467 14.82 21.08 19.70
C TYR A 467 13.43 20.43 19.69
N ARG A 468 12.56 20.88 18.79
CA ARG A 468 11.19 20.38 18.62
C ARG A 468 11.09 19.49 17.37
N PRO A 469 11.04 18.16 17.53
CA PRO A 469 10.74 17.22 16.45
C PRO A 469 9.40 17.51 15.77
N LEU A 470 9.28 17.17 14.49
CA LEU A 470 7.98 17.13 13.84
C LEU A 470 7.21 15.90 14.32
N VAL A 471 6.11 16.11 15.03
CA VAL A 471 5.18 15.03 15.41
C VAL A 471 4.12 14.90 14.33
N TRP A 472 3.94 13.69 13.80
CA TRP A 472 2.90 13.40 12.84
C TRP A 472 2.20 12.07 13.10
N GLU A 473 0.87 12.12 13.10
CA GLU A 473 0.02 11.01 13.50
C GLU A 473 -0.67 10.33 12.30
N CYS A 474 -0.68 9.01 12.28
CA CYS A 474 -1.31 8.17 11.26
C CYS A 474 -2.45 7.30 11.82
N SER A 475 -3.40 6.93 10.99
CA SER A 475 -4.50 6.04 11.38
C SER A 475 -3.98 4.66 11.77
N ARG A 476 -4.61 4.08 12.80
CA ARG A 476 -4.36 2.69 13.19
C ARG A 476 -4.63 1.75 12.03
N LEU A 477 -3.91 0.63 12.02
CA LEU A 477 -4.23 -0.46 11.10
C LEU A 477 -5.44 -1.22 11.65
N ASN A 478 -6.52 -1.24 10.89
CA ASN A 478 -7.68 -2.10 11.16
C ASN A 478 -7.80 -3.12 10.01
N VAL A 479 -7.78 -4.41 10.32
CA VAL A 479 -7.90 -5.49 9.32
C VAL A 479 -9.12 -6.34 9.64
N THR A 480 -9.91 -6.68 8.63
CA THR A 480 -11.08 -7.54 8.83
C THR A 480 -10.68 -8.90 9.40
N HIS A 481 -11.53 -9.52 10.23
CA HIS A 481 -11.31 -10.82 10.87
C HIS A 481 -10.09 -10.90 11.80
N VAL A 482 -9.51 -9.75 12.20
CA VAL A 482 -8.30 -9.68 13.02
C VAL A 482 -8.54 -8.74 14.19
N VAL A 483 -8.00 -9.09 15.36
CA VAL A 483 -7.89 -8.20 16.52
C VAL A 483 -6.44 -7.86 16.76
N LEU A 484 -6.13 -6.58 16.97
CA LEU A 484 -4.76 -6.13 17.27
C LEU A 484 -4.61 -5.59 18.70
N SER A 485 -5.71 -5.44 19.45
CA SER A 485 -5.66 -5.05 20.86
C SER A 485 -4.90 -6.10 21.68
N LYS A 486 -3.85 -5.65 22.37
CA LYS A 486 -2.98 -6.50 23.19
C LYS A 486 -3.77 -7.25 24.25
N ARG A 487 -4.69 -6.58 24.95
CA ARG A 487 -5.58 -7.17 25.95
C ARG A 487 -6.39 -8.33 25.38
N LYS A 488 -6.92 -8.18 24.16
CA LYS A 488 -7.67 -9.26 23.47
C LYS A 488 -6.75 -10.40 23.05
N LEU A 489 -5.53 -10.11 22.58
CA LEU A 489 -4.54 -11.13 22.23
C LEU A 489 -4.10 -11.95 23.45
N ILE A 490 -3.85 -11.30 24.60
CA ILE A 490 -3.57 -11.98 25.88
C ILE A 490 -4.71 -12.93 26.24
N LYS A 491 -5.96 -12.47 26.17
CA LYS A 491 -7.14 -13.32 26.44
C LYS A 491 -7.23 -14.54 25.52
N LEU A 492 -6.86 -14.43 24.24
CA LEU A 492 -6.84 -15.58 23.32
C LEU A 492 -5.81 -16.63 23.75
N VAL A 493 -4.64 -16.18 24.20
CA VAL A 493 -3.53 -17.05 24.62
C VAL A 493 -3.82 -17.68 25.99
N ASP A 494 -4.20 -16.87 26.97
CA ASP A 494 -4.49 -17.33 28.34
C ASP A 494 -5.73 -18.24 28.36
N GLY A 495 -6.74 -17.90 27.58
CA GLY A 495 -7.96 -18.69 27.39
C GLY A 495 -7.77 -19.95 26.53
N LYS A 496 -6.54 -20.23 26.04
CA LYS A 496 -6.20 -21.40 25.20
C LYS A 496 -7.04 -21.55 23.93
N PHE A 497 -7.55 -20.44 23.39
CA PHE A 497 -8.21 -20.42 22.07
C PHE A 497 -7.21 -20.57 20.93
N VAL A 498 -5.96 -20.17 21.19
CA VAL A 498 -4.79 -20.38 20.34
C VAL A 498 -3.70 -21.12 21.12
N SER A 499 -2.77 -21.75 20.41
CA SER A 499 -1.69 -22.52 21.03
C SER A 499 -0.64 -21.66 21.74
N GLY A 500 -0.48 -20.41 21.33
CA GLY A 500 0.49 -19.47 21.87
C GLY A 500 0.54 -18.16 21.08
N TRP A 501 1.52 -17.32 21.40
CA TRP A 501 1.76 -16.05 20.71
C TRP A 501 2.24 -16.20 19.28
N ASP A 502 2.83 -17.33 18.94
CA ASP A 502 3.31 -17.70 17.61
C ASP A 502 2.33 -18.61 16.85
N ASP A 503 1.12 -18.86 17.37
CA ASP A 503 0.09 -19.62 16.66
C ASP A 503 -0.14 -19.00 15.27
N PRO A 504 -0.15 -19.78 14.17
CA PRO A 504 -0.34 -19.25 12.81
C PRO A 504 -1.64 -18.47 12.57
N ARG A 505 -2.64 -18.55 13.46
CA ARG A 505 -3.87 -17.75 13.39
C ARG A 505 -3.73 -16.38 14.06
N MET A 506 -2.68 -16.18 14.87
CA MET A 506 -2.41 -14.92 15.54
C MET A 506 -1.83 -13.89 14.57
N PRO A 507 -2.21 -12.61 14.70
CA PRO A 507 -1.70 -11.54 13.86
C PRO A 507 -0.36 -10.98 14.36
N THR A 508 0.33 -11.72 15.23
CA THR A 508 1.68 -11.41 15.68
C THR A 508 2.67 -11.60 14.53
N ILE A 509 3.79 -10.89 14.56
CA ILE A 509 4.87 -11.09 13.57
C ILE A 509 5.34 -12.55 13.61
N ARG A 510 5.46 -13.13 14.82
CA ARG A 510 5.81 -14.53 15.04
C ARG A 510 4.78 -15.52 14.47
N GLY A 511 3.50 -15.27 14.72
CA GLY A 511 2.40 -16.09 14.18
C GLY A 511 2.41 -16.09 12.65
N LEU A 512 2.54 -14.92 12.03
CA LEU A 512 2.64 -14.81 10.57
C LEU A 512 3.91 -15.46 10.02
N ARG A 513 5.07 -15.28 10.68
CA ARG A 513 6.34 -15.93 10.32
C ARG A 513 6.21 -17.46 10.35
N ARG A 514 5.62 -18.03 11.42
CA ARG A 514 5.37 -19.47 11.57
C ARG A 514 4.32 -19.99 10.59
N ARG A 515 3.32 -19.17 10.26
CA ARG A 515 2.33 -19.47 9.19
C ARG A 515 2.99 -19.58 7.81
N GLY A 516 4.14 -18.94 7.60
CA GLY A 516 4.91 -18.98 6.36
C GLY A 516 4.93 -17.67 5.59
N TYR A 517 4.42 -16.58 6.17
CA TYR A 517 4.59 -15.25 5.59
C TYR A 517 6.06 -14.87 5.51
N THR A 518 6.37 -14.01 4.54
CA THR A 518 7.71 -13.45 4.34
C THR A 518 7.74 -11.99 4.79
N PRO A 519 8.91 -11.48 5.17
CA PRO A 519 9.05 -10.07 5.52
C PRO A 519 8.72 -9.17 4.33
N THR A 520 9.08 -9.57 3.11
CA THR A 520 8.76 -8.86 1.88
C THR A 520 7.25 -8.68 1.71
N ALA A 521 6.46 -9.74 1.90
CA ALA A 521 5.01 -9.68 1.77
C ALA A 521 4.35 -8.77 2.82
N ILE A 522 4.82 -8.80 4.07
CA ILE A 522 4.27 -7.96 5.15
C ILE A 522 4.64 -6.49 4.91
N ASN A 523 5.87 -6.20 4.47
CA ASN A 523 6.31 -4.85 4.11
C ASN A 523 5.53 -4.31 2.91
N ASP A 524 5.32 -5.11 1.87
CA ASP A 524 4.48 -4.75 0.72
C ASP A 524 3.03 -4.48 1.15
N PHE A 525 2.45 -5.31 2.02
CA PHE A 525 1.14 -5.04 2.61
C PHE A 525 1.10 -3.68 3.32
N CYS A 526 2.09 -3.35 4.15
CA CYS A 526 2.17 -2.06 4.84
C CYS A 526 2.26 -0.89 3.85
N ASN A 527 3.07 -1.03 2.79
CA ASN A 527 3.21 -0.04 1.73
C ASN A 527 1.89 0.18 0.97
N ARG A 528 1.14 -0.89 0.67
CA ARG A 528 -0.15 -0.82 -0.04
C ARG A 528 -1.27 -0.22 0.81
N VAL A 529 -1.29 -0.51 2.13
CA VAL A 529 -2.18 0.18 3.08
C VAL A 529 -1.89 1.67 3.07
N GLY A 530 -0.60 2.03 3.02
CA GLY A 530 -0.14 3.40 3.02
C GLY A 530 -0.39 4.12 4.35
N VAL A 531 -0.24 5.42 4.30
CA VAL A 531 -0.29 6.29 5.48
C VAL A 531 -1.39 7.32 5.28
N THR A 532 -2.42 7.26 6.13
CA THR A 532 -3.57 8.15 6.10
C THR A 532 -3.86 8.67 7.49
N ARG A 533 -4.60 9.77 7.62
CA ARG A 533 -5.18 10.23 8.89
C ARG A 533 -6.64 9.77 9.07
N THR A 534 -7.18 9.04 8.10
CA THR A 534 -8.54 8.53 8.14
C THR A 534 -8.52 7.05 8.51
N GLU A 535 -9.28 6.67 9.53
CA GLU A 535 -9.44 5.26 9.87
C GLU A 535 -10.08 4.51 8.70
N ASN A 536 -9.41 3.43 8.29
CA ASN A 536 -9.85 2.59 7.19
C ASN A 536 -9.82 1.13 7.63
N LEU A 537 -10.86 0.38 7.26
CA LEU A 537 -10.91 -1.06 7.47
C LEU A 537 -10.36 -1.76 6.22
N ILE A 538 -9.26 -2.46 6.40
CA ILE A 538 -8.52 -3.16 5.35
C ILE A 538 -8.98 -4.61 5.27
N ALA A 539 -9.28 -5.11 4.07
CA ALA A 539 -9.65 -6.49 3.88
C ALA A 539 -8.45 -7.43 4.14
N TYR A 540 -8.66 -8.53 4.86
CA TYR A 540 -7.63 -9.53 5.16
C TYR A 540 -7.02 -10.13 3.89
N GLU A 541 -7.83 -10.22 2.83
CA GLU A 541 -7.48 -10.75 1.52
C GLU A 541 -6.33 -9.96 0.86
N MET A 542 -6.15 -8.68 1.21
CA MET A 542 -5.02 -7.88 0.72
C MET A 542 -3.69 -8.40 1.29
N LEU A 543 -3.66 -8.77 2.58
CA LEU A 543 -2.50 -9.41 3.20
C LEU A 543 -2.22 -10.78 2.55
N GLU A 544 -3.26 -11.57 2.30
CA GLU A 544 -3.16 -12.84 1.56
C GLU A 544 -2.71 -12.68 0.11
N GLN A 545 -3.02 -11.54 -0.53
CA GLN A 545 -2.58 -11.25 -1.88
C GLN A 545 -1.07 -10.96 -1.93
N CYS A 546 -0.56 -10.11 -1.04
CA CYS A 546 0.86 -9.79 -0.97
C CYS A 546 1.72 -11.07 -0.80
N ILE A 547 1.31 -11.99 0.07
CA ILE A 547 2.06 -13.25 0.26
C ILE A 547 1.93 -14.22 -0.93
N ARG A 548 0.78 -14.24 -1.61
CA ARG A 548 0.63 -15.05 -2.84
C ARG A 548 1.57 -14.56 -3.93
N GLU A 549 1.63 -13.25 -4.16
CA GLU A 549 2.49 -12.64 -5.16
C GLU A 549 3.97 -12.88 -4.86
N ASP A 550 4.37 -12.74 -3.59
CA ASP A 550 5.75 -13.00 -3.16
C ASP A 550 6.18 -14.48 -3.34
N LEU A 551 5.31 -15.43 -2.95
CA LEU A 551 5.62 -16.86 -3.05
C LEU A 551 5.51 -17.39 -4.49
N ASP A 552 4.66 -16.81 -5.34
CA ASP A 552 4.50 -17.26 -6.74
C ASP A 552 5.80 -17.14 -7.54
N LEU A 553 6.69 -16.22 -7.18
CA LEU A 553 7.93 -15.94 -7.91
C LEU A 553 9.02 -16.99 -7.71
N SER A 554 9.01 -17.71 -6.59
CA SER A 554 10.21 -18.44 -6.13
C SER A 554 9.95 -19.88 -5.69
N VAL A 555 8.71 -20.22 -5.33
CA VAL A 555 8.41 -21.47 -4.62
C VAL A 555 8.18 -22.65 -5.57
N HIS A 556 8.80 -23.79 -5.24
CA HIS A 556 8.67 -25.03 -6.01
C HIS A 556 7.22 -25.57 -6.02
N ARG A 557 6.86 -26.30 -7.07
CA ARG A 557 5.58 -27.01 -7.20
C ARG A 557 5.77 -28.47 -6.85
N ALA A 558 4.84 -28.99 -6.07
CA ALA A 558 4.78 -30.38 -5.65
C ALA A 558 3.32 -30.82 -5.59
N MET A 559 3.06 -32.12 -5.62
CA MET A 559 1.70 -32.67 -5.53
C MET A 559 1.41 -33.19 -4.12
N VAL A 560 0.20 -32.91 -3.64
CA VAL A 560 -0.31 -33.41 -2.36
C VAL A 560 -1.76 -33.83 -2.54
N VAL A 561 -2.19 -34.86 -1.83
CA VAL A 561 -3.59 -35.25 -1.74
C VAL A 561 -4.01 -35.18 -0.28
N LEU A 562 -4.86 -34.20 0.05
CA LEU A 562 -5.28 -33.91 1.43
C LEU A 562 -6.38 -34.85 1.93
N ASP A 563 -7.28 -35.28 1.04
CA ASP A 563 -8.33 -36.27 1.33
C ASP A 563 -8.27 -37.40 0.27
N PRO A 564 -7.41 -38.41 0.49
CA PRO A 564 -7.10 -39.39 -0.55
C PRO A 564 -8.27 -40.34 -0.86
N ILE A 565 -8.50 -40.53 -2.16
CA ILE A 565 -9.30 -41.64 -2.70
C ILE A 565 -8.44 -42.47 -3.65
N LYS A 566 -8.48 -43.80 -3.46
CA LYS A 566 -7.65 -44.74 -4.22
C LYS A 566 -8.22 -44.93 -5.63
N VAL A 567 -7.34 -44.94 -6.64
CA VAL A 567 -7.66 -45.29 -8.02
C VAL A 567 -6.77 -46.44 -8.45
N THR A 568 -7.38 -47.53 -8.95
CA THR A 568 -6.66 -48.72 -9.42
C THR A 568 -6.89 -48.90 -10.92
N PHE A 569 -5.80 -49.00 -11.69
CA PHE A 569 -5.87 -49.17 -13.13
C PHE A 569 -5.96 -50.65 -13.52
N THR A 570 -7.07 -51.04 -14.16
CA THR A 570 -7.32 -52.44 -14.54
C THR A 570 -6.56 -52.87 -15.80
N ASN A 571 -6.20 -51.93 -16.67
CA ASN A 571 -5.50 -52.17 -17.93
C ASN A 571 -4.02 -51.74 -17.92
N PHE A 572 -3.48 -51.32 -16.77
CA PHE A 572 -2.07 -50.97 -16.65
C PHE A 572 -1.25 -52.22 -16.32
N THR A 573 -0.56 -52.77 -17.33
CA THR A 573 0.24 -54.00 -17.21
C THR A 573 1.75 -53.72 -17.29
N GLY A 574 2.18 -52.46 -17.24
CA GLY A 574 3.58 -52.05 -17.33
C GLY A 574 4.28 -51.95 -15.97
N GLU A 575 5.61 -51.92 -15.98
CA GLU A 575 6.41 -51.54 -14.81
C GLU A 575 6.18 -50.07 -14.43
N ASP A 576 6.50 -49.74 -13.16
CA ASP A 576 6.45 -48.37 -12.63
C ASP A 576 7.15 -47.38 -13.57
N ARG A 577 6.45 -46.30 -13.90
CA ARG A 577 6.95 -45.27 -14.84
C ARG A 577 7.45 -44.05 -14.09
N LYS A 578 8.53 -43.48 -14.61
CA LYS A 578 9.07 -42.20 -14.15
C LYS A 578 8.35 -41.05 -14.84
N VAL A 579 7.84 -40.09 -14.07
CA VAL A 579 7.20 -38.86 -14.53
C VAL A 579 8.02 -37.67 -14.05
N THR A 580 8.60 -36.91 -14.96
CA THR A 580 9.39 -35.72 -14.63
C THR A 580 8.50 -34.49 -14.56
N VAL A 581 8.57 -33.77 -13.44
CA VAL A 581 7.74 -32.60 -13.12
C VAL A 581 8.64 -31.35 -13.00
N PRO A 582 8.32 -30.25 -13.70
CA PRO A 582 9.02 -28.98 -13.51
C PRO A 582 8.81 -28.42 -12.10
N ASN A 583 9.90 -28.00 -11.45
CA ASN A 583 9.82 -27.37 -10.13
C ASN A 583 9.10 -26.02 -10.17
N HIS A 584 9.13 -25.31 -11.31
CA HIS A 584 8.41 -24.05 -11.47
C HIS A 584 7.83 -23.94 -12.90
N PRO A 585 6.54 -23.58 -13.05
CA PRO A 585 5.87 -23.64 -14.36
C PRO A 585 6.35 -22.56 -15.35
N ARG A 586 6.86 -21.43 -14.85
CA ARG A 586 7.32 -20.29 -15.66
C ARG A 586 8.83 -20.13 -15.69
N ASP A 587 9.56 -20.91 -14.90
CA ASP A 587 11.01 -20.75 -14.75
C ASP A 587 11.72 -22.11 -14.86
N PRO A 588 12.16 -22.49 -16.07
CA PRO A 588 12.89 -23.73 -16.30
C PRO A 588 14.21 -23.83 -15.53
N THR A 589 14.80 -22.70 -15.09
CA THR A 589 16.09 -22.70 -14.37
C THR A 589 15.98 -23.30 -12.97
N LYS A 590 14.77 -23.44 -12.42
CA LYS A 590 14.49 -24.08 -11.12
C LYS A 590 14.58 -25.60 -11.16
N GLY A 591 14.84 -26.19 -12.33
CA GLY A 591 15.03 -27.63 -12.49
C GLY A 591 13.73 -28.43 -12.45
N THR A 592 13.87 -29.73 -12.26
CA THR A 592 12.78 -30.71 -12.27
C THR A 592 12.97 -31.70 -11.12
N HIS A 593 11.90 -32.38 -10.73
CA HIS A 593 11.95 -33.56 -9.86
C HIS A 593 11.17 -34.70 -10.51
N ASP A 594 11.37 -35.90 -10.01
CA ASP A 594 10.80 -37.10 -10.60
C ASP A 594 9.81 -37.77 -9.65
N LEU A 595 8.71 -38.23 -10.22
CA LEU A 595 7.65 -38.97 -9.54
C LEU A 595 7.52 -40.37 -10.14
N VAL A 596 7.07 -41.32 -9.32
CA VAL A 596 6.75 -42.67 -9.76
C VAL A 596 5.26 -42.76 -10.03
N PHE A 597 4.88 -43.18 -11.24
CA PHE A 597 3.52 -43.55 -11.64
C PHE A 597 3.39 -45.08 -11.67
N SER A 598 2.48 -45.63 -10.87
CA SER A 598 2.24 -47.08 -10.77
C SER A 598 0.80 -47.45 -11.10
N ASN A 599 0.46 -48.74 -10.95
CA ASN A 599 -0.89 -49.24 -11.18
C ASN A 599 -1.95 -48.72 -10.19
N VAL A 600 -1.51 -48.09 -9.09
CA VAL A 600 -2.36 -47.49 -8.06
C VAL A 600 -1.94 -46.04 -7.83
N ILE A 601 -2.88 -45.11 -7.98
CA ILE A 601 -2.69 -43.70 -7.63
C ILE A 601 -3.72 -43.26 -6.59
N TYR A 602 -3.45 -42.11 -5.98
CA TYR A 602 -4.38 -41.42 -5.11
C TYR A 602 -4.66 -40.03 -5.68
N ILE A 603 -5.93 -39.63 -5.64
CA ILE A 603 -6.41 -38.31 -6.05
C ILE A 603 -7.23 -37.70 -4.92
N GLU A 604 -7.55 -36.41 -5.01
CA GLU A 604 -8.48 -35.79 -4.06
C GLU A 604 -9.87 -36.40 -4.19
N ARG A 605 -10.49 -36.73 -3.05
CA ARG A 605 -11.88 -37.18 -2.99
C ARG A 605 -12.83 -36.19 -3.66
N ALA A 606 -12.56 -34.88 -3.51
CA ALA A 606 -13.34 -33.81 -4.13
C ALA A 606 -13.23 -33.72 -5.67
N ASP A 607 -12.32 -34.49 -6.28
CA ASP A 607 -12.15 -34.59 -7.73
C ASP A 607 -12.82 -35.82 -8.35
N PHE A 608 -13.56 -36.61 -7.57
CA PHE A 608 -14.43 -37.68 -8.06
C PHE A 608 -15.91 -37.46 -7.73
N ARG A 609 -16.81 -37.78 -8.67
CA ARG A 609 -18.27 -37.83 -8.46
C ARG A 609 -18.91 -39.02 -9.18
N LEU A 610 -19.98 -39.55 -8.59
CA LEU A 610 -20.81 -40.59 -9.23
C LEU A 610 -21.64 -40.03 -10.38
N GLU A 611 -22.19 -38.82 -10.21
CA GLU A 611 -23.06 -38.17 -11.18
C GLU A 611 -22.45 -36.88 -11.70
N GLU A 612 -22.75 -36.57 -12.96
CA GLU A 612 -22.32 -35.33 -13.59
C GLU A 612 -23.09 -34.13 -13.04
N LEU A 613 -22.34 -33.07 -12.71
CA LEU A 613 -22.90 -31.78 -12.35
C LEU A 613 -22.47 -30.73 -13.38
N LYS A 614 -23.39 -29.83 -13.72
CA LYS A 614 -23.13 -28.74 -14.66
C LYS A 614 -21.92 -27.90 -14.19
N GLY A 615 -20.91 -27.80 -15.05
CA GLY A 615 -19.68 -27.04 -14.77
C GLY A 615 -18.59 -27.82 -14.01
N TYR A 616 -18.86 -29.05 -13.59
CA TYR A 616 -17.84 -29.95 -13.01
C TYR A 616 -17.00 -30.57 -14.14
N LYS A 617 -15.68 -30.35 -14.11
CA LYS A 617 -14.76 -30.77 -15.18
C LYS A 617 -13.80 -31.91 -14.80
N ARG A 618 -13.90 -32.44 -13.57
CA ARG A 618 -12.99 -33.47 -13.04
C ARG A 618 -13.61 -34.87 -13.23
N LEU A 619 -13.10 -35.88 -12.53
CA LEU A 619 -13.48 -37.27 -12.78
C LEU A 619 -14.93 -37.55 -12.38
N VAL A 620 -15.68 -38.13 -13.31
CA VAL A 620 -17.05 -38.61 -13.10
C VAL A 620 -17.10 -40.06 -13.56
N LEU A 621 -17.89 -40.90 -12.89
CA LEU A 621 -18.10 -42.28 -13.32
C LEU A 621 -18.54 -42.34 -14.79
N GLY A 622 -17.86 -43.16 -15.60
CA GLY A 622 -18.08 -43.30 -17.04
C GLY A 622 -17.44 -42.19 -17.90
N LYS A 623 -16.63 -41.30 -17.32
CA LYS A 623 -15.92 -40.21 -18.04
C LYS A 623 -14.43 -40.20 -17.74
N SER A 624 -13.71 -39.41 -18.54
CA SER A 624 -12.25 -39.33 -18.51
C SER A 624 -11.75 -37.97 -18.03
N VAL A 625 -10.64 -37.96 -17.29
CA VAL A 625 -9.92 -36.77 -16.83
C VAL A 625 -8.43 -36.88 -17.16
N GLY A 626 -7.74 -35.76 -17.36
CA GLY A 626 -6.29 -35.77 -17.50
C GLY A 626 -5.58 -35.83 -16.15
N LEU A 627 -4.44 -36.53 -16.08
CA LEU A 627 -3.53 -36.45 -14.94
C LEU A 627 -2.41 -35.44 -15.23
N SER A 628 -2.17 -34.52 -14.30
CA SER A 628 -1.08 -33.53 -14.42
C SER A 628 0.27 -34.24 -14.62
N HIS A 629 1.07 -33.75 -15.57
CA HIS A 629 2.44 -34.21 -15.91
C HIS A 629 2.59 -35.66 -16.43
N ALA A 630 1.66 -36.56 -16.13
CA ALA A 630 1.75 -37.98 -16.50
C ALA A 630 1.51 -38.27 -17.98
N GLY A 631 0.82 -37.36 -18.69
CA GLY A 631 0.44 -37.55 -20.10
C GLY A 631 -0.67 -38.58 -20.32
N PHE A 632 -1.33 -39.06 -19.27
CA PHE A 632 -2.42 -40.05 -19.33
C PHE A 632 -3.80 -39.42 -19.15
N LEU A 633 -4.80 -39.97 -19.85
CA LEU A 633 -6.20 -39.77 -19.53
C LEU A 633 -6.71 -40.99 -18.77
N VAL A 634 -7.43 -40.75 -17.69
CA VAL A 634 -7.99 -41.77 -16.79
C VAL A 634 -9.48 -41.80 -16.93
N HIS A 635 -10.03 -42.96 -17.30
CA HIS A 635 -11.45 -43.20 -17.46
C HIS A 635 -12.01 -44.04 -16.31
N ALA A 636 -12.93 -43.50 -15.52
CA ALA A 636 -13.54 -44.22 -14.40
C ALA A 636 -14.57 -45.25 -14.91
N LYS A 637 -14.34 -46.54 -14.62
CA LYS A 637 -15.22 -47.64 -15.04
C LYS A 637 -16.20 -48.03 -13.95
N ASP A 638 -15.71 -48.18 -12.73
CA ASP A 638 -16.50 -48.70 -11.62
C ASP A 638 -15.98 -48.16 -10.28
N VAL A 639 -16.73 -48.42 -9.21
CA VAL A 639 -16.39 -47.97 -7.85
C VAL A 639 -16.65 -49.07 -6.83
N LYS A 640 -15.77 -49.17 -5.84
CA LYS A 640 -16.04 -49.92 -4.62
C LYS A 640 -16.55 -48.99 -3.53
N LYS A 641 -17.53 -49.48 -2.77
CA LYS A 641 -18.16 -48.76 -1.67
C LYS A 641 -18.00 -49.54 -0.37
N ASP A 642 -17.95 -48.82 0.74
CA ASP A 642 -18.03 -49.42 2.08
C ASP A 642 -19.49 -49.76 2.46
N GLY A 643 -19.69 -50.31 3.66
CA GLY A 643 -21.01 -50.68 4.19
C GLY A 643 -21.97 -49.51 4.42
N GLU A 644 -21.46 -48.26 4.40
CA GLU A 644 -22.25 -47.03 4.53
C GLU A 644 -22.54 -46.38 3.16
N GLY A 645 -22.00 -46.95 2.08
CA GLY A 645 -22.17 -46.48 0.71
C GLY A 645 -21.17 -45.42 0.26
N ASN A 646 -20.15 -45.10 1.06
CA ASN A 646 -19.09 -44.17 0.67
C ASN A 646 -18.11 -44.84 -0.30
N VAL A 647 -17.66 -44.08 -1.30
CA VAL A 647 -16.69 -44.59 -2.28
C VAL A 647 -15.30 -44.67 -1.66
N THR A 648 -14.72 -45.87 -1.66
CA THR A 648 -13.40 -46.16 -1.08
C THR A 648 -12.33 -46.36 -2.16
N GLU A 649 -12.71 -46.89 -3.33
CA GLU A 649 -11.80 -47.15 -4.44
C GLU A 649 -12.50 -46.94 -5.79
N ILE A 650 -11.80 -46.34 -6.74
CA ILE A 650 -12.24 -46.16 -8.12
C ILE A 650 -11.47 -47.13 -9.00
N LEU A 651 -12.19 -47.95 -9.77
CA LEU A 651 -11.61 -48.81 -10.79
C LEU A 651 -11.63 -48.04 -12.11
N ALA A 652 -10.45 -47.84 -12.70
CA ALA A 652 -10.29 -47.01 -13.88
C ALA A 652 -9.40 -47.66 -14.94
N GLU A 653 -9.43 -47.13 -16.15
CA GLU A 653 -8.58 -47.53 -17.26
C GLU A 653 -7.80 -46.31 -17.79
N ILE A 654 -6.58 -46.56 -18.26
CA ILE A 654 -5.78 -45.55 -18.96
C ILE A 654 -6.13 -45.56 -20.44
N GLU A 655 -6.44 -44.38 -20.98
CA GLU A 655 -6.62 -44.15 -22.40
C GLU A 655 -5.29 -43.75 -23.04
N TYR A 656 -4.60 -44.69 -23.67
CA TYR A 656 -3.30 -44.46 -24.32
C TYR A 656 -3.41 -43.64 -25.62
N GLN A 657 -4.55 -43.67 -26.30
CA GLN A 657 -4.82 -42.93 -27.54
C GLN A 657 -6.14 -42.14 -27.42
N PRO A 658 -6.12 -41.01 -26.69
CA PRO A 658 -7.32 -40.24 -26.45
C PRO A 658 -7.78 -39.53 -27.73
N ALA A 659 -9.03 -39.76 -28.16
CA ALA A 659 -9.60 -39.12 -29.35
C ALA A 659 -9.88 -37.62 -29.14
N LYS A 660 -9.96 -37.16 -27.88
CA LYS A 660 -10.26 -35.77 -27.51
C LYS A 660 -9.36 -35.32 -26.35
N LYS A 661 -8.99 -34.05 -26.33
CA LYS A 661 -8.29 -33.44 -25.18
C LYS A 661 -9.20 -33.45 -23.94
N PRO A 662 -8.67 -33.70 -22.73
CA PRO A 662 -9.48 -33.74 -21.52
C PRO A 662 -9.96 -32.33 -21.13
N ALA A 663 -11.11 -32.26 -20.45
CA ALA A 663 -11.71 -30.99 -20.03
C ALA A 663 -10.96 -30.29 -18.89
N ALA A 664 -10.19 -31.05 -18.10
CA ALA A 664 -9.33 -30.57 -17.03
C ALA A 664 -8.23 -31.60 -16.72
N PHE A 665 -7.21 -31.14 -16.00
CA PHE A 665 -6.17 -31.97 -15.40
C PHE A 665 -6.28 -31.90 -13.88
N ILE A 666 -6.07 -33.04 -13.21
CA ILE A 666 -6.03 -33.14 -11.74
C ILE A 666 -4.65 -33.62 -11.28
N HIS A 667 -4.27 -33.19 -10.09
CA HIS A 667 -3.06 -33.68 -9.43
C HIS A 667 -3.31 -35.07 -8.83
N TRP A 668 -2.23 -35.80 -8.60
CA TRP A 668 -2.24 -37.17 -8.11
C TRP A 668 -0.93 -37.44 -7.37
N VAL A 669 -0.93 -38.47 -6.54
CA VAL A 669 0.27 -39.01 -5.91
C VAL A 669 0.25 -40.53 -6.02
N SER A 670 1.42 -41.15 -6.18
CA SER A 670 1.59 -42.60 -6.06
C SER A 670 2.95 -42.94 -5.50
N ALA A 671 3.11 -44.23 -5.21
CA ALA A 671 4.37 -44.84 -4.83
C ALA A 671 4.61 -46.06 -5.72
N LYS A 672 5.77 -46.70 -5.53
CA LYS A 672 6.12 -47.94 -6.22
C LYS A 672 5.03 -49.01 -6.02
N SER A 673 4.78 -49.83 -7.03
CA SER A 673 3.79 -50.90 -6.94
C SER A 673 4.00 -51.76 -5.68
N GLY A 674 2.93 -51.93 -4.89
CA GLY A 674 2.97 -52.66 -3.62
C GLY A 674 3.29 -51.82 -2.38
N THR A 675 3.55 -50.52 -2.54
CA THR A 675 3.79 -49.58 -1.43
C THR A 675 2.76 -48.45 -1.39
N THR A 676 2.77 -47.64 -0.32
CA THR A 676 1.92 -46.45 -0.17
C THR A 676 2.75 -45.17 -0.26
N PRO A 677 2.19 -44.06 -0.76
CA PRO A 677 2.85 -42.75 -0.75
C PRO A 677 3.30 -42.34 0.65
N ALA A 678 4.32 -41.48 0.70
CA ALA A 678 4.71 -40.83 1.94
C ALA A 678 3.55 -40.01 2.51
N THR A 679 3.45 -39.98 3.84
CA THR A 679 2.40 -39.26 4.56
C THR A 679 2.97 -38.08 5.31
N ALA A 680 2.23 -36.96 5.35
CA ALA A 680 2.59 -35.80 6.15
C ALA A 680 1.39 -35.22 6.89
N GLU A 681 1.62 -34.66 8.08
CA GLU A 681 0.61 -33.84 8.76
C GLU A 681 0.50 -32.49 8.05
N VAL A 682 -0.71 -32.08 7.70
CA VAL A 682 -0.98 -30.78 7.08
C VAL A 682 -2.00 -30.03 7.93
N ARG A 683 -1.62 -28.83 8.36
CA ARG A 683 -2.42 -27.91 9.16
C ARG A 683 -3.01 -26.83 8.26
N LEU A 684 -4.32 -26.88 8.10
CA LEU A 684 -5.10 -25.98 7.26
C LEU A 684 -5.71 -24.89 8.13
N TYR A 685 -5.11 -23.69 8.10
CA TYR A 685 -5.61 -22.53 8.82
C TYR A 685 -6.64 -21.75 8.01
N ASP A 686 -7.67 -21.24 8.68
CA ASP A 686 -8.64 -20.28 8.15
C ASP A 686 -8.72 -19.05 9.09
N LYS A 687 -9.58 -18.08 8.77
CA LYS A 687 -9.78 -16.87 9.57
C LYS A 687 -10.18 -17.23 11.01
N LEU A 688 -9.55 -16.59 12.00
CA LEU A 688 -9.81 -16.85 13.42
C LEU A 688 -11.20 -16.39 13.86
N PHE A 689 -11.70 -15.30 13.26
CA PHE A 689 -13.03 -14.75 13.51
C PHE A 689 -13.94 -14.89 12.29
N LYS A 690 -15.19 -15.29 12.51
CA LYS A 690 -16.19 -15.47 11.45
C LYS A 690 -16.57 -14.14 10.81
N SER A 691 -16.75 -13.11 11.62
CA SER A 691 -17.24 -11.82 11.17
C SER A 691 -16.09 -10.92 10.66
N PRO A 692 -16.27 -10.19 9.54
CA PRO A 692 -15.26 -9.26 9.02
C PRO A 692 -14.94 -8.15 10.02
N THR A 693 -15.93 -7.68 10.76
CA THR A 693 -15.76 -6.81 11.91
C THR A 693 -16.38 -7.49 13.11
N LEU A 694 -15.79 -7.31 14.29
CA LEU A 694 -16.43 -7.72 15.54
C LEU A 694 -17.59 -6.79 15.94
N ALA A 695 -18.08 -5.98 15.00
CA ALA A 695 -19.14 -4.99 15.18
C ALA A 695 -20.53 -5.62 15.07
N ALA A 696 -20.88 -6.43 16.08
CA ALA A 696 -22.25 -6.73 16.45
C ALA A 696 -22.50 -6.52 17.95
N TYR A 697 -21.65 -5.73 18.62
CA TYR A 697 -22.01 -5.03 19.84
C TYR A 697 -21.90 -3.54 19.55
N LYS A 698 -23.05 -2.87 19.47
CA LYS A 698 -23.10 -1.41 19.39
C LYS A 698 -22.52 -0.89 20.70
N GLU A 699 -21.31 -0.36 20.67
CA GLU A 699 -21.03 0.83 21.48
C GLU A 699 -22.10 1.85 21.09
N GLU A 700 -23.05 2.11 21.99
CA GLU A 700 -23.86 3.31 21.88
C GLU A 700 -22.88 4.48 21.91
N LYS A 701 -22.53 4.99 20.72
CA LYS A 701 -21.98 6.32 20.59
C LYS A 701 -22.98 7.24 21.28
N ASN A 702 -22.62 7.71 22.47
CA ASN A 702 -23.35 8.79 23.13
C ASN A 702 -23.51 9.91 22.12
N LYS A 703 -24.75 10.07 21.64
CA LYS A 703 -25.16 11.23 20.87
C LYS A 703 -24.91 12.43 21.77
N TRP A 704 -23.97 13.29 21.39
CA TRP A 704 -23.96 14.67 21.86
C TRP A 704 -25.23 15.35 21.33
N SER A 705 -26.32 15.26 22.08
CA SER A 705 -27.53 16.03 21.80
C SER A 705 -27.29 17.46 22.25
N THR A 706 -27.38 18.38 21.30
CA THR A 706 -27.59 19.80 21.53
C THR A 706 -28.90 20.04 22.28
N SER A 707 -28.88 19.91 23.61
CA SER A 707 -29.89 20.48 24.49
C SER A 707 -29.26 20.68 25.85
N GLY A 708 -29.10 21.95 26.25
CA GLY A 708 -28.38 22.32 27.46
C GLY A 708 -28.98 21.69 28.72
N LYS A 709 -28.13 21.01 29.50
CA LYS A 709 -27.96 21.14 30.96
C LYS A 709 -26.99 20.06 31.46
N THR A 710 -26.04 20.53 32.28
CA THR A 710 -25.20 19.80 33.26
C THR A 710 -24.45 18.56 32.78
N ALA A 711 -23.17 18.78 32.42
CA ALA A 711 -22.18 17.72 32.21
C ALA A 711 -21.58 17.23 33.54
N ALA A 712 -21.45 15.92 33.68
CA ALA A 712 -20.63 15.19 34.66
C ALA A 712 -20.15 13.88 33.98
N PRO A 713 -19.10 13.22 34.48
CA PRO A 713 -17.69 13.62 34.39
C PRO A 713 -16.89 12.70 33.45
N ALA A 714 -15.76 13.19 32.93
CA ALA A 714 -14.84 12.44 32.07
C ALA A 714 -13.88 11.56 32.89
N GLU A 715 -13.83 10.26 32.63
CA GLU A 715 -12.90 9.31 33.24
C GLU A 715 -11.47 9.43 32.64
N ASP A 716 -10.49 9.37 33.55
CA ASP A 716 -9.07 9.00 33.52
C ASP A 716 -8.16 9.35 32.32
N VAL A 717 -7.13 10.18 32.60
CA VAL A 717 -6.07 10.59 31.65
C VAL A 717 -4.66 10.46 32.27
N ASP A 718 -4.49 9.71 33.37
CA ASP A 718 -3.19 9.69 34.09
C ASP A 718 -2.54 8.31 34.25
N GLU A 719 -3.23 7.22 33.97
CA GLU A 719 -2.60 5.92 33.81
C GLU A 719 -2.50 5.62 32.33
N VAL A 720 -1.28 5.59 31.81
CA VAL A 720 -0.96 4.77 30.65
C VAL A 720 -0.45 3.43 31.21
N GLU A 721 -1.33 2.67 31.88
CA GLU A 721 -1.64 1.38 31.28
C GLU A 721 -2.45 1.71 30.03
N GLU A 722 -2.26 1.01 28.91
CA GLU A 722 -3.08 1.16 27.70
C GLU A 722 -4.57 1.34 28.06
N GLY A 723 -5.00 2.60 28.18
CA GLY A 723 -6.32 3.00 28.66
C GLY A 723 -7.27 3.00 27.50
N GLU A 724 -7.58 1.81 27.00
CA GLU A 724 -8.91 1.50 26.52
C GLU A 724 -9.89 1.81 27.67
N GLU A 725 -10.94 2.60 27.40
CA GLU A 725 -11.96 3.03 28.37
C GLU A 725 -12.42 1.87 29.29
N GLU A 726 -12.58 2.15 30.59
CA GLU A 726 -13.09 1.19 31.58
C GLU A 726 -14.57 0.85 31.31
N ASP A 727 -14.80 -0.14 30.45
CA ASP A 727 -16.12 -0.74 30.29
C ASP A 727 -16.55 -1.47 31.57
N LYS A 728 -17.71 -1.06 32.12
CA LYS A 728 -18.36 -1.66 33.29
C LYS A 728 -18.57 -3.18 33.12
N ALA A 729 -18.42 -3.88 34.24
CA ALA A 729 -18.07 -5.30 34.34
C ALA A 729 -19.08 -6.36 33.85
N GLU A 730 -20.21 -6.01 33.24
CA GLU A 730 -21.25 -7.01 32.89
C GLU A 730 -21.21 -7.53 31.43
N ASP A 731 -20.34 -7.01 30.55
CA ASP A 731 -20.35 -7.39 29.11
C ASP A 731 -18.98 -7.75 28.46
N LYS A 732 -17.97 -8.11 29.27
CA LYS A 732 -16.53 -8.07 28.89
C LYS A 732 -16.00 -9.07 27.84
N ASP A 733 -16.73 -10.11 27.43
CA ASP A 733 -16.14 -11.21 26.61
C ASP A 733 -17.01 -11.79 25.49
N LYS A 734 -18.14 -11.16 25.15
CA LYS A 734 -19.04 -11.68 24.11
C LYS A 734 -18.41 -11.77 22.70
N TRP A 735 -17.34 -11.02 22.45
CA TRP A 735 -16.59 -11.09 21.18
C TRP A 735 -15.90 -12.46 20.95
N LEU A 736 -15.60 -13.22 22.00
CA LEU A 736 -15.06 -14.59 21.88
C LEU A 736 -16.06 -15.55 21.22
N ALA A 737 -17.37 -15.26 21.24
CA ALA A 737 -18.38 -16.07 20.57
C ALA A 737 -18.26 -16.02 19.02
N ASP A 738 -17.55 -15.03 18.47
CA ASP A 738 -17.29 -14.92 17.04
C ASP A 738 -16.09 -15.75 16.56
N LEU A 739 -15.41 -16.46 17.46
CA LEU A 739 -14.36 -17.41 17.08
C LEU A 739 -14.89 -18.45 16.10
N ASN A 740 -14.06 -18.73 15.09
CA ASN A 740 -14.33 -19.72 14.07
C ASN A 740 -13.84 -21.10 14.54
N PRO A 741 -14.75 -22.07 14.80
CA PRO A 741 -14.36 -23.42 15.20
C PRO A 741 -13.57 -24.14 14.10
N ASP A 742 -13.77 -23.78 12.83
CA ASP A 742 -13.07 -24.35 11.68
C ASP A 742 -11.79 -23.57 11.31
N SER A 743 -11.28 -22.73 12.22
CA SER A 743 -10.06 -21.93 11.99
C SER A 743 -8.78 -22.76 11.86
N LEU A 744 -8.79 -24.02 12.30
CA LEU A 744 -7.71 -24.98 12.13
C LEU A 744 -8.30 -26.36 11.86
N LYS A 745 -7.91 -26.97 10.74
CA LYS A 745 -8.13 -28.38 10.44
C LYS A 745 -6.79 -29.08 10.23
N ILE A 746 -6.55 -30.15 10.97
CA ILE A 746 -5.37 -31.00 10.82
C ILE A 746 -5.77 -32.23 10.00
N VAL A 747 -5.00 -32.56 8.96
CA VAL A 747 -5.22 -33.73 8.12
C VAL A 747 -3.93 -34.51 7.92
N THR A 748 -4.02 -35.82 7.74
CA THR A 748 -2.92 -36.64 7.26
C THR A 748 -3.04 -36.74 5.75
N ALA A 749 -2.12 -36.11 5.03
CA ALA A 749 -2.13 -36.06 3.58
C ALA A 749 -1.12 -37.05 2.98
N TYR A 750 -1.36 -37.46 1.74
CA TYR A 750 -0.36 -38.16 0.94
C TYR A 750 0.42 -37.14 0.12
N VAL A 751 1.73 -37.17 0.24
CA VAL A 751 2.65 -36.22 -0.40
C VAL A 751 3.47 -36.94 -1.46
N ASP A 752 3.95 -36.18 -2.45
CA ASP A 752 4.96 -36.72 -3.35
C ASP A 752 6.29 -37.00 -2.62
N GLU A 753 7.10 -37.91 -3.19
CA GLU A 753 8.36 -38.34 -2.57
C GLU A 753 9.43 -37.22 -2.50
N SER A 754 9.37 -36.22 -3.38
CA SER A 754 10.35 -35.13 -3.45
C SER A 754 10.29 -34.19 -2.23
N ILE A 755 9.17 -34.22 -1.51
CA ILE A 755 8.90 -33.38 -0.33
C ILE A 755 8.73 -34.20 0.96
N ALA A 756 9.02 -35.51 0.92
CA ALA A 756 8.82 -36.39 2.08
C ALA A 756 9.83 -36.12 3.20
N ASP A 757 11.04 -35.66 2.88
CA ASP A 757 12.14 -35.45 3.83
C ASP A 757 12.82 -34.08 3.65
N VAL A 758 11.98 -33.03 3.61
CA VAL A 758 12.46 -31.64 3.54
C VAL A 758 12.63 -31.04 4.94
N LYS A 759 13.59 -30.12 5.05
CA LYS A 759 13.89 -29.42 6.30
C LYS A 759 12.82 -28.41 6.68
N GLU A 760 12.77 -28.08 7.97
CA GLU A 760 11.95 -26.99 8.50
C GLU A 760 12.12 -25.67 7.72
N GLY A 761 11.03 -24.90 7.60
CA GLY A 761 11.02 -23.65 6.84
C GLY A 761 11.06 -23.82 5.32
N HIS A 762 11.16 -25.04 4.78
CA HIS A 762 11.00 -25.27 3.34
C HIS A 762 9.60 -24.85 2.88
N ARG A 763 9.51 -24.15 1.75
CA ARG A 763 8.26 -23.63 1.19
C ARG A 763 7.95 -24.31 -0.13
N VAL A 764 6.67 -24.60 -0.35
CA VAL A 764 6.18 -25.27 -1.55
C VAL A 764 4.79 -24.75 -1.91
N GLN A 765 4.45 -24.75 -3.18
CA GLN A 765 3.06 -24.68 -3.61
C GLN A 765 2.61 -26.09 -3.90
N PHE A 766 1.67 -26.57 -3.10
CA PHE A 766 0.93 -27.76 -3.44
C PHE A 766 -0.07 -27.43 -4.53
N GLU A 767 0.10 -28.08 -5.69
CA GLU A 767 -0.71 -27.81 -6.87
C GLU A 767 -2.20 -27.87 -6.53
N ARG A 768 -2.93 -26.86 -7.01
CA ARG A 768 -4.39 -26.67 -6.81
C ARG A 768 -4.86 -26.49 -5.36
N ASN A 769 -3.97 -26.61 -4.38
CA ASN A 769 -4.30 -26.52 -2.95
C ASN A 769 -3.92 -25.15 -2.36
N GLY A 770 -2.63 -24.80 -2.37
CA GLY A 770 -2.15 -23.59 -1.72
C GLY A 770 -0.63 -23.53 -1.60
N TYR A 771 -0.15 -22.50 -0.92
CA TYR A 771 1.24 -22.40 -0.51
C TYR A 771 1.39 -22.87 0.93
N PHE A 772 2.45 -23.61 1.19
CA PHE A 772 2.72 -24.27 2.45
C PHE A 772 4.16 -24.05 2.87
N VAL A 773 4.39 -24.14 4.18
CA VAL A 773 5.73 -24.13 4.80
C VAL A 773 5.84 -25.26 5.80
N VAL A 774 7.01 -25.88 5.90
CA VAL A 774 7.31 -26.84 6.97
C VAL A 774 7.43 -26.08 8.29
N ASP A 775 6.60 -26.43 9.27
CA ASP A 775 6.55 -25.81 10.60
C ASP A 775 7.88 -26.04 11.34
N ARG A 776 8.45 -24.99 11.93
CA ARG A 776 9.75 -25.01 12.61
C ARG A 776 9.67 -25.50 14.05
N GLU A 777 8.49 -25.45 14.67
CA GLU A 777 8.35 -25.70 16.10
C GLU A 777 7.94 -27.15 16.43
N VAL A 778 7.37 -27.85 15.44
CA VAL A 778 6.76 -29.18 15.66
C VAL A 778 7.26 -30.26 14.71
N THR A 779 8.06 -29.90 13.71
CA THR A 779 8.62 -30.87 12.77
C THR A 779 9.74 -31.67 13.44
N SER A 780 9.72 -32.99 13.27
CA SER A 780 10.81 -33.89 13.65
C SER A 780 11.47 -34.47 12.40
N GLU A 781 12.73 -34.89 12.50
CA GLU A 781 13.48 -35.50 11.39
C GLU A 781 12.69 -36.66 10.74
N GLY A 782 12.52 -36.61 9.40
CA GLY A 782 11.75 -37.59 8.63
C GLY A 782 10.22 -37.52 8.76
N ARG A 783 9.63 -36.52 9.46
CA ARG A 783 8.18 -36.31 9.55
C ARG A 783 7.81 -34.82 9.47
N PRO A 784 7.82 -34.22 8.26
CA PRO A 784 7.49 -32.82 8.09
C PRO A 784 6.03 -32.53 8.44
N VAL A 785 5.81 -31.49 9.25
CA VAL A 785 4.47 -30.93 9.51
C VAL A 785 4.32 -29.67 8.67
N TRP A 786 3.29 -29.62 7.83
CA TRP A 786 3.08 -28.52 6.89
C TRP A 786 2.01 -27.55 7.39
N ASN A 787 2.33 -26.27 7.46
CA ASN A 787 1.37 -25.20 7.67
C ASN A 787 0.91 -24.62 6.33
N ARG A 788 -0.40 -24.50 6.12
CA ARG A 788 -0.93 -23.74 4.98
C ARG A 788 -0.73 -22.25 5.21
N THR A 789 0.14 -21.64 4.42
CA THR A 789 0.34 -20.18 4.41
C THR A 789 -0.91 -19.48 3.89
N VAL A 790 -1.33 -19.83 2.67
CA VAL A 790 -2.44 -19.19 1.94
C VAL A 790 -2.97 -20.09 0.83
N LYS A 791 -4.26 -20.00 0.49
CA LYS A 791 -4.89 -20.73 -0.64
C LYS A 791 -4.46 -20.12 -1.99
N VAL A 792 -4.48 -20.86 -3.10
CA VAL A 792 -4.07 -20.34 -4.43
C VAL A 792 -5.04 -19.29 -4.98
N ILE A 793 -6.34 -19.45 -4.72
CA ILE A 793 -7.41 -18.55 -5.19
C ILE A 793 -8.33 -18.24 -4.01
N LEU A 794 -8.81 -17.00 -3.93
CA LEU A 794 -9.93 -16.64 -3.05
C LEU A 794 -11.10 -17.58 -3.35
N SER A 795 -11.63 -18.28 -2.36
CA SER A 795 -12.78 -19.14 -2.61
C SER A 795 -13.91 -18.26 -3.16
N LYS A 796 -14.43 -18.62 -4.34
CA LYS A 796 -15.61 -17.96 -4.93
C LYS A 796 -16.84 -18.06 -4.01
N CYS A 797 -16.80 -18.91 -2.98
CA CYS A 797 -17.85 -19.11 -2.01
C CYS A 797 -17.79 -18.08 -0.85
N ASP A 798 -16.62 -17.56 -0.47
CA ASP A 798 -16.48 -16.64 0.66
C ASP A 798 -16.95 -15.22 0.33
N GLY A 799 -16.80 -14.79 -0.93
CA GLY A 799 -17.39 -13.53 -1.41
C GLY A 799 -18.91 -13.52 -1.34
N ASN A 800 -19.56 -14.67 -1.62
CA ASN A 800 -21.02 -14.79 -1.57
C ASN A 800 -21.56 -14.93 -0.14
N ALA A 801 -20.80 -15.53 0.79
CA ALA A 801 -21.18 -15.62 2.20
C ALA A 801 -21.01 -14.27 2.93
N ALA A 802 -19.98 -13.49 2.59
CA ALA A 802 -19.80 -12.12 3.06
C ALA A 802 -20.89 -11.18 2.50
N LEU A 803 -21.23 -11.32 1.20
CA LEU A 803 -22.33 -10.56 0.59
C LEU A 803 -23.69 -10.97 1.17
N ALA A 804 -23.92 -12.26 1.44
CA ALA A 804 -25.14 -12.76 2.07
C ALA A 804 -25.27 -12.37 3.55
N SER A 805 -24.15 -12.27 4.28
CA SER A 805 -24.13 -11.77 5.67
C SER A 805 -24.30 -10.26 5.71
N ALA A 806 -23.73 -9.52 4.76
CA ALA A 806 -23.95 -8.08 4.60
C ALA A 806 -25.39 -7.77 4.16
N LEU A 807 -25.98 -8.57 3.24
CA LEU A 807 -27.39 -8.46 2.88
C LEU A 807 -28.31 -8.86 4.05
N LYS A 808 -27.97 -9.88 4.85
CA LYS A 808 -28.72 -10.20 6.07
C LYS A 808 -28.64 -9.04 7.07
N ALA A 809 -27.45 -8.51 7.34
CA ALA A 809 -27.28 -7.35 8.22
C ALA A 809 -28.03 -6.10 7.73
N TYR A 810 -28.14 -5.92 6.40
CA TYR A 810 -28.90 -4.83 5.78
C TYR A 810 -30.42 -5.08 5.79
N MET A 811 -30.86 -6.34 5.69
CA MET A 811 -32.28 -6.73 5.71
C MET A 811 -32.89 -6.91 7.11
N PHE A 812 -32.07 -7.12 8.15
CA PHE A 812 -32.52 -7.27 9.54
C PHE A 812 -32.75 -5.94 10.29
N GLY A 813 -32.87 -4.82 9.56
CA GLY A 813 -33.31 -3.52 10.08
C GLY A 813 -34.83 -3.36 10.28
N VAL A 814 -35.63 -4.41 10.07
CA VAL A 814 -37.08 -4.38 10.30
C VAL A 814 -37.43 -5.24 11.53
N ASN A 815 -38.05 -4.60 12.53
CA ASN A 815 -38.50 -5.18 13.79
C ASN A 815 -39.20 -6.55 13.63
N VAL A 816 -38.67 -7.59 14.28
CA VAL A 816 -39.33 -8.90 14.41
C VAL A 816 -39.65 -9.19 15.88
N VAL A 817 -40.79 -8.68 16.33
CA VAL A 817 -41.52 -9.22 17.50
C VAL A 817 -42.76 -9.93 16.97
N SER A 818 -42.61 -11.02 16.20
CA SER A 818 -43.72 -11.98 15.93
C SER A 818 -43.36 -13.26 15.16
N VAL A 819 -42.15 -13.83 15.28
CA VAL A 819 -41.81 -15.10 14.58
C VAL A 819 -41.30 -16.19 15.53
N LYS A 820 -41.10 -15.88 16.82
CA LYS A 820 -40.54 -16.81 17.79
C LYS A 820 -41.52 -17.89 18.31
N ASN A 821 -42.82 -17.81 17.97
CA ASN A 821 -43.85 -18.73 18.50
C ASN A 821 -44.32 -19.82 17.52
N MET A 822 -43.70 -19.99 16.35
CA MET A 822 -44.21 -20.91 15.31
C MET A 822 -43.32 -22.13 15.03
N TRP A 823 -42.35 -22.44 15.89
CA TRP A 823 -41.39 -23.53 15.70
C TRP A 823 -41.44 -24.63 16.78
N HIS A 824 -42.63 -24.87 17.32
CA HIS A 824 -42.93 -26.08 18.09
C HIS A 824 -44.24 -26.70 17.60
N ARG A 825 -44.14 -27.59 16.61
CA ARG A 825 -44.88 -28.86 16.50
C ARG A 825 -44.52 -29.57 15.18
N ASN A 826 -44.06 -30.82 15.31
CA ASN A 826 -43.86 -31.78 14.24
C ASN A 826 -45.15 -32.04 13.46
N ASN A 827 -45.13 -31.88 12.13
CA ASN A 827 -45.67 -32.89 11.21
C ASN A 827 -45.33 -32.58 9.75
N ILE A 828 -44.50 -33.45 9.17
CA ILE A 828 -44.17 -33.53 7.75
C ILE A 828 -45.31 -34.29 7.06
N ARG A 829 -46.28 -33.57 6.47
CA ARG A 829 -47.23 -34.08 5.47
C ARG A 829 -48.08 -32.93 4.92
N HIS A 830 -47.46 -32.01 4.17
CA HIS A 830 -48.12 -31.12 3.19
C HIS A 830 -47.06 -30.27 2.46
N ILE A 831 -46.18 -30.91 1.70
CA ILE A 831 -45.23 -30.21 0.81
C ILE A 831 -45.46 -30.73 -0.61
N GLN A 832 -46.60 -30.42 -1.22
CA GLN A 832 -46.80 -30.66 -2.66
C GLN A 832 -47.75 -29.69 -3.37
N THR A 833 -48.29 -28.65 -2.71
CA THR A 833 -49.27 -27.73 -3.34
C THR A 833 -48.99 -26.24 -3.16
N ASP A 834 -47.83 -25.84 -2.62
CA ASP A 834 -47.57 -24.41 -2.35
C ASP A 834 -46.95 -23.66 -3.56
N ARG A 835 -47.73 -22.73 -4.13
CA ARG A 835 -47.30 -21.78 -5.19
C ARG A 835 -46.14 -20.89 -4.74
N ALA A 836 -45.97 -20.62 -3.44
CA ALA A 836 -44.89 -19.81 -2.91
C ALA A 836 -43.53 -20.53 -3.01
N MET A 837 -43.51 -21.86 -2.88
CA MET A 837 -42.26 -22.64 -2.95
C MET A 837 -41.79 -22.83 -4.40
N ARG A 838 -42.70 -22.92 -5.37
CA ARG A 838 -42.36 -22.86 -6.82
C ARG A 838 -41.86 -21.48 -7.23
N ALA A 839 -42.46 -20.41 -6.72
CA ALA A 839 -41.96 -19.04 -6.96
C ALA A 839 -40.56 -18.84 -6.34
N ALA A 840 -40.31 -19.36 -5.13
CA ALA A 840 -39.00 -19.31 -4.49
C ALA A 840 -37.94 -20.15 -5.23
N LEU A 841 -38.30 -21.33 -5.75
CA LEU A 841 -37.40 -22.17 -6.56
C LEU A 841 -37.13 -21.58 -7.95
N LEU A 842 -38.11 -20.91 -8.58
CA LEU A 842 -37.92 -20.18 -9.83
C LEU A 842 -37.10 -18.89 -9.64
N LEU A 843 -37.27 -18.17 -8.53
CA LEU A 843 -36.43 -17.02 -8.16
C LEU A 843 -34.99 -17.43 -7.82
N LEU A 844 -34.80 -18.56 -7.12
CA LEU A 844 -33.46 -19.14 -6.92
C LEU A 844 -32.84 -19.60 -8.25
N ALA A 845 -33.61 -20.24 -9.14
CA ALA A 845 -33.12 -20.67 -10.45
C ALA A 845 -32.78 -19.50 -11.40
N LEU A 846 -33.49 -18.37 -11.29
CA LEU A 846 -33.20 -17.14 -12.03
C LEU A 846 -31.99 -16.38 -11.45
N CYS A 847 -31.77 -16.44 -10.13
CA CYS A 847 -30.55 -15.88 -9.50
C CYS A 847 -29.29 -16.72 -9.80
N PHE A 848 -29.41 -18.01 -10.10
CA PHE A 848 -28.29 -18.87 -10.49
C PHE A 848 -27.83 -18.68 -11.96
N PHE A 849 -28.54 -17.86 -12.75
CA PHE A 849 -28.19 -17.54 -14.14
C PHE A 849 -27.92 -16.06 -14.42
N ALA A 850 -27.72 -15.25 -13.38
CA ALA A 850 -27.05 -13.97 -13.56
C ALA A 850 -25.56 -14.26 -13.80
N VAL A 851 -25.18 -14.34 -15.09
CA VAL A 851 -23.84 -13.93 -15.51
C VAL A 851 -23.53 -12.69 -14.70
N ALA A 852 -22.45 -12.68 -13.91
CA ALA A 852 -21.95 -11.47 -13.31
C ALA A 852 -21.74 -10.49 -14.48
N SER A 853 -22.74 -9.66 -14.74
CA SER A 853 -22.72 -8.74 -15.85
C SER A 853 -21.68 -7.74 -15.43
N SER A 854 -20.50 -7.81 -16.05
CA SER A 854 -19.52 -6.75 -15.92
C SER A 854 -20.24 -5.44 -16.24
N ARG A 855 -20.16 -4.44 -15.34
CA ARG A 855 -20.58 -3.06 -15.65
C ARG A 855 -20.03 -2.70 -17.03
N TRP A 856 -20.84 -2.02 -17.84
CA TRP A 856 -20.42 -1.63 -19.19
C TRP A 856 -19.27 -0.64 -19.09
N ALA A 857 -18.03 -1.09 -19.28
CA ALA A 857 -16.87 -0.22 -19.36
C ALA A 857 -16.77 0.34 -20.79
N PRO A 858 -17.13 1.62 -21.02
CA PRO A 858 -17.00 2.20 -22.36
C PRO A 858 -15.52 2.31 -22.70
N LYS A 859 -15.17 2.04 -23.96
CA LYS A 859 -13.77 2.07 -24.43
C LYS A 859 -13.45 3.43 -25.04
N ALA A 860 -12.17 3.79 -25.07
CA ALA A 860 -11.71 4.98 -25.78
C ALA A 860 -12.27 5.02 -27.22
N LYS A 861 -12.58 6.23 -27.70
CA LYS A 861 -13.20 6.50 -29.02
C LYS A 861 -14.63 5.93 -29.21
N GLY A 862 -15.32 5.51 -28.15
CA GLY A 862 -16.73 5.13 -28.21
C GLY A 862 -17.60 6.27 -28.76
N THR A 863 -18.58 5.97 -29.61
CA THR A 863 -19.47 6.99 -30.19
C THR A 863 -20.68 7.22 -29.29
N PHE A 864 -21.08 8.47 -29.10
CA PHE A 864 -22.21 8.82 -28.25
C PHE A 864 -23.14 9.82 -28.94
N HIS A 865 -24.38 9.95 -28.47
CA HIS A 865 -25.31 11.02 -28.86
C HIS A 865 -25.95 11.62 -27.62
N ILE A 866 -25.72 12.90 -27.40
CA ILE A 866 -26.36 13.68 -26.33
C ILE A 866 -27.61 14.41 -26.84
N GLN A 867 -28.70 14.29 -26.09
CA GLN A 867 -29.94 15.03 -26.31
C GLN A 867 -30.81 15.02 -25.04
N TYR A 868 -31.09 16.18 -24.46
CA TYR A 868 -31.87 16.29 -23.23
C TYR A 868 -33.30 16.80 -23.46
N VAL A 869 -33.54 17.51 -24.56
CA VAL A 869 -34.81 18.19 -24.83
C VAL A 869 -35.40 17.76 -26.18
N GLY A 870 -36.74 17.85 -26.29
CA GLY A 870 -37.49 17.52 -27.50
C GLY A 870 -37.66 16.01 -27.72
N THR A 871 -38.12 15.63 -28.92
CA THR A 871 -38.29 14.23 -29.29
C THR A 871 -36.93 13.58 -29.51
N ILE A 872 -36.52 12.68 -28.61
CA ILE A 872 -35.23 11.98 -28.70
C ILE A 872 -35.18 11.12 -29.96
N ASN A 873 -34.23 11.40 -30.84
CA ASN A 873 -34.04 10.61 -32.06
C ASN A 873 -33.26 9.32 -31.77
N THR A 874 -33.96 8.19 -31.74
CA THR A 874 -33.38 6.88 -31.41
C THR A 874 -32.66 6.17 -32.57
N ASN A 875 -32.51 6.84 -33.73
CA ASN A 875 -32.02 6.22 -34.97
C ASN A 875 -30.56 6.55 -35.30
N HIS A 876 -29.81 7.20 -34.39
CA HIS A 876 -28.40 7.49 -34.61
C HIS A 876 -27.54 6.22 -34.53
N SER A 877 -26.55 6.15 -35.41
CA SER A 877 -25.58 5.04 -35.46
C SER A 877 -24.45 5.23 -34.43
N VAL A 878 -24.81 5.35 -33.16
CA VAL A 878 -23.87 5.52 -32.03
C VAL A 878 -23.92 4.34 -31.06
N GLU A 879 -22.88 4.16 -30.25
CA GLU A 879 -22.82 3.13 -29.19
C GLU A 879 -23.72 3.52 -28.00
N ALA A 880 -23.57 4.76 -27.53
CA ALA A 880 -24.21 5.26 -26.33
C ALA A 880 -25.11 6.48 -26.58
N TYR A 881 -26.15 6.60 -25.77
CA TYR A 881 -27.05 7.75 -25.73
C TYR A 881 -26.95 8.38 -24.36
N ASP A 882 -26.63 9.67 -24.31
CA ASP A 882 -26.71 10.47 -23.10
C ASP A 882 -28.00 11.29 -23.12
N ILE A 883 -28.93 10.94 -22.24
CA ILE A 883 -30.29 11.49 -22.21
C ILE A 883 -30.70 11.82 -20.77
N ASP A 884 -31.58 12.81 -20.64
CA ASP A 884 -32.09 13.25 -19.35
C ASP A 884 -32.83 12.10 -18.62
N MET A 885 -32.51 11.88 -17.34
CA MET A 885 -33.12 10.80 -16.57
C MET A 885 -34.64 10.94 -16.38
N GLU A 886 -35.23 12.10 -16.64
CA GLU A 886 -36.67 12.38 -16.58
C GLU A 886 -37.38 12.15 -17.93
N ALA A 887 -36.67 11.76 -19.00
CA ALA A 887 -37.30 11.41 -20.27
C ALA A 887 -38.33 10.26 -20.16
N ASP A 888 -39.23 10.16 -21.15
CA ASP A 888 -40.28 9.14 -21.22
C ASP A 888 -39.67 7.72 -21.18
N ALA A 889 -40.14 6.88 -20.27
CA ALA A 889 -39.72 5.48 -20.10
C ALA A 889 -39.77 4.65 -21.40
N LYS A 890 -40.64 5.01 -22.36
CA LYS A 890 -40.71 4.38 -23.68
C LYS A 890 -39.41 4.56 -24.48
N ILE A 891 -38.74 5.71 -24.35
CA ILE A 891 -37.48 6.00 -25.05
C ILE A 891 -36.37 5.07 -24.56
N PHE A 892 -36.24 4.88 -23.25
CA PHE A 892 -35.28 3.95 -22.65
C PHE A 892 -35.50 2.52 -23.16
N SER A 893 -36.76 2.07 -23.17
CA SER A 893 -37.15 0.75 -23.66
C SER A 893 -36.81 0.57 -25.14
N GLN A 894 -37.06 1.60 -25.96
CA GLN A 894 -36.75 1.59 -27.39
C GLN A 894 -35.24 1.55 -27.66
N LEU A 895 -34.45 2.37 -26.98
CA LEU A 895 -32.98 2.38 -27.09
C LEU A 895 -32.37 1.04 -26.67
N LYS A 896 -32.86 0.45 -25.57
CA LYS A 896 -32.45 -0.90 -25.15
C LYS A 896 -32.78 -1.96 -26.18
N LYS A 897 -33.99 -1.92 -26.75
CA LYS A 897 -34.41 -2.87 -27.80
C LYS A 897 -33.50 -2.76 -29.04
N ASN A 898 -33.01 -1.57 -29.33
CA ASN A 898 -32.06 -1.30 -30.42
C ASN A 898 -30.60 -1.64 -30.04
N GLY A 899 -30.35 -2.25 -28.88
CA GLY A 899 -29.02 -2.65 -28.42
C GLY A 899 -28.11 -1.49 -28.03
N LYS A 900 -28.66 -0.29 -27.78
CA LYS A 900 -27.90 0.91 -27.42
C LYS A 900 -27.58 0.94 -25.93
N LYS A 901 -26.44 1.56 -25.61
CA LYS A 901 -26.06 1.89 -24.23
C LYS A 901 -26.69 3.21 -23.82
N ILE A 902 -27.12 3.31 -22.57
CA ILE A 902 -27.81 4.49 -22.06
C ILE A 902 -27.04 5.08 -20.88
N ILE A 903 -26.61 6.33 -21.04
CA ILE A 903 -26.05 7.21 -20.03
C ILE A 903 -27.19 8.12 -19.57
N CYS A 904 -27.39 8.21 -18.26
CA CYS A 904 -28.49 8.99 -17.68
C CYS A 904 -27.96 10.24 -17.00
N TYR A 905 -28.32 11.37 -17.58
CA TYR A 905 -27.98 12.70 -17.10
C TYR A 905 -28.83 13.11 -15.89
N PHE A 906 -28.18 13.71 -14.90
CA PHE A 906 -28.81 14.44 -13.80
C PHE A 906 -27.80 15.40 -13.14
N SER A 907 -28.26 16.47 -12.52
CA SER A 907 -27.36 17.34 -11.75
C SER A 907 -26.92 16.72 -10.42
N ALA A 908 -25.63 16.66 -10.15
CA ALA A 908 -25.11 16.15 -8.88
C ALA A 908 -24.69 17.26 -7.92
N GLY A 909 -24.21 18.39 -8.43
CA GLY A 909 -23.78 19.53 -7.61
C GLY A 909 -24.74 20.71 -7.56
N SER A 910 -25.85 20.68 -8.33
CA SER A 910 -26.92 21.68 -8.24
C SER A 910 -28.28 21.06 -7.92
N TRP A 911 -29.13 21.86 -7.30
CA TRP A 911 -30.56 21.65 -7.13
C TRP A 911 -31.31 22.34 -8.26
N GLU A 912 -32.30 21.68 -8.84
CA GLU A 912 -33.11 22.19 -9.96
C GLU A 912 -34.59 22.20 -9.54
N ASN A 913 -35.27 23.35 -9.62
CA ASN A 913 -36.63 23.49 -9.09
C ASN A 913 -37.70 22.66 -9.83
N TYR A 914 -37.42 22.24 -11.05
CA TYR A 914 -38.32 21.51 -11.95
C TYR A 914 -38.14 19.98 -11.87
N ARG A 915 -37.17 19.47 -11.11
CA ARG A 915 -36.96 18.03 -10.92
C ARG A 915 -37.98 17.42 -9.97
N SER A 916 -38.33 16.16 -10.20
CA SER A 916 -39.34 15.46 -9.40
C SER A 916 -38.98 15.31 -7.91
N ASP A 917 -37.68 15.34 -7.60
CA ASP A 917 -37.11 15.24 -6.26
C ASP A 917 -36.68 16.59 -5.66
N ALA A 918 -37.04 17.73 -6.28
CA ALA A 918 -36.67 19.06 -5.80
C ALA A 918 -37.08 19.31 -4.34
N LYS A 919 -38.23 18.75 -3.92
CA LYS A 919 -38.75 18.84 -2.55
C LYS A 919 -37.97 18.01 -1.51
N ASP A 920 -37.14 17.07 -1.95
CA ASP A 920 -36.40 16.15 -1.08
C ASP A 920 -35.09 16.79 -0.56
N PHE A 921 -34.68 17.92 -1.14
CA PHE A 921 -33.53 18.70 -0.68
C PHE A 921 -33.92 19.65 0.47
N PRO A 922 -33.30 19.52 1.66
CA PRO A 922 -33.54 20.46 2.75
C PRO A 922 -32.95 21.83 2.44
N GLN A 923 -33.53 22.90 2.97
CA GLN A 923 -32.99 24.26 2.79
C GLN A 923 -31.52 24.40 3.26
N SER A 924 -31.08 23.57 4.21
CA SER A 924 -29.71 23.59 4.72
C SER A 924 -28.64 23.23 3.70
N VAL A 925 -28.99 22.54 2.60
CA VAL A 925 -28.04 22.19 1.53
C VAL A 925 -28.12 23.12 0.34
N LEU A 926 -29.08 24.06 0.31
CA LEU A 926 -29.30 24.95 -0.85
C LEU A 926 -28.48 26.23 -0.71
N GLY A 927 -27.60 26.44 -1.68
CA GLY A 927 -26.68 27.57 -1.75
C GLY A 927 -27.16 28.68 -2.66
N LYS A 928 -26.20 29.38 -3.26
CA LYS A 928 -26.44 30.49 -4.18
C LYS A 928 -27.08 30.00 -5.48
N ILE A 929 -27.91 30.85 -6.08
CA ILE A 929 -28.42 30.64 -7.44
C ILE A 929 -27.25 30.59 -8.41
N MET A 930 -27.28 29.66 -9.36
CA MET A 930 -26.23 29.48 -10.34
C MET A 930 -26.29 30.57 -11.42
N ASP A 931 -25.16 31.19 -11.73
CA ASP A 931 -25.11 32.31 -12.67
C ASP A 931 -25.55 31.86 -14.07
N GLY A 932 -26.56 32.54 -14.63
CA GLY A 932 -27.17 32.18 -15.91
C GLY A 932 -28.34 31.19 -15.83
N TRP A 933 -28.57 30.56 -14.66
CA TRP A 933 -29.58 29.52 -14.46
C TRP A 933 -30.42 29.82 -13.20
N PRO A 934 -31.42 30.71 -13.29
CA PRO A 934 -32.17 31.20 -12.12
C PRO A 934 -32.98 30.12 -11.40
N ASP A 935 -33.25 29.01 -12.08
CA ASP A 935 -34.00 27.86 -11.57
C ASP A 935 -33.09 26.81 -10.89
N GLU A 936 -31.78 27.08 -10.81
CA GLU A 936 -30.78 26.20 -10.21
C GLU A 936 -30.03 26.85 -9.04
N LYS A 937 -29.67 26.03 -8.04
CA LYS A 937 -28.87 26.45 -6.89
C LYS A 937 -27.74 25.47 -6.61
N TRP A 938 -26.57 25.97 -6.25
CA TRP A 938 -25.46 25.13 -5.81
C TRP A 938 -25.78 24.37 -4.52
N LEU A 939 -25.17 23.20 -4.34
CA LEU A 939 -25.35 22.35 -3.16
C LEU A 939 -24.19 22.45 -2.17
N ASP A 940 -24.48 22.37 -0.86
CA ASP A 940 -23.45 22.15 0.17
C ASP A 940 -23.02 20.68 0.20
N ILE A 941 -22.10 20.32 -0.69
CA ILE A 941 -21.59 18.95 -0.86
C ILE A 941 -20.88 18.36 0.37
N ARG A 942 -20.58 19.18 1.39
CA ARG A 942 -20.03 18.69 2.67
C ARG A 942 -21.06 17.89 3.47
N GLN A 943 -22.36 18.13 3.24
CA GLN A 943 -23.47 17.40 3.88
C GLN A 943 -23.76 16.07 3.17
N ILE A 944 -22.74 15.23 3.02
CA ILE A 944 -22.78 13.96 2.29
C ILE A 944 -23.87 13.02 2.82
N ASP A 945 -24.11 12.97 4.13
CA ASP A 945 -25.12 12.08 4.73
C ASP A 945 -26.55 12.39 4.27
N VAL A 946 -26.80 13.63 3.84
CA VAL A 946 -28.08 14.06 3.27
C VAL A 946 -28.08 13.78 1.76
N LEU A 947 -27.08 14.31 1.06
CA LEU A 947 -27.02 14.26 -0.40
C LEU A 947 -26.84 12.84 -0.94
N SER A 948 -26.11 11.96 -0.24
CA SER A 948 -25.93 10.55 -0.63
C SER A 948 -27.25 9.78 -0.72
N LYS A 949 -28.28 10.16 0.06
CA LYS A 949 -29.62 9.54 -0.03
C LYS A 949 -30.34 9.99 -1.29
N ILE A 950 -30.27 11.27 -1.62
CA ILE A 950 -30.92 11.85 -2.80
C ILE A 950 -30.22 11.35 -4.06
N MET A 951 -28.89 11.43 -4.11
CA MET A 951 -28.09 10.88 -5.21
C MET A 951 -28.27 9.37 -5.33
N GLY A 952 -28.34 8.65 -4.21
CA GLY A 952 -28.68 7.23 -4.17
C GLY A 952 -30.02 6.94 -4.84
N ALA A 953 -31.06 7.72 -4.53
CA ALA A 953 -32.38 7.58 -5.14
C ALA A 953 -32.37 7.92 -6.65
N ARG A 954 -31.61 8.94 -7.07
CA ARG A 954 -31.38 9.26 -8.50
C ARG A 954 -30.72 8.08 -9.23
N LEU A 955 -29.70 7.46 -8.62
CA LEU A 955 -29.02 6.29 -9.18
C LEU A 955 -29.91 5.05 -9.22
N ASP A 956 -30.75 4.82 -8.20
CA ASP A 956 -31.73 3.73 -8.20
C ASP A 956 -32.79 3.93 -9.28
N LYS A 957 -33.26 5.16 -9.48
CA LYS A 957 -34.17 5.52 -10.57
C LYS A 957 -33.54 5.29 -11.94
N ALA A 958 -32.28 5.69 -12.12
CA ALA A 958 -31.54 5.43 -13.35
C ALA A 958 -31.41 3.93 -13.61
N LYS A 959 -31.04 3.14 -12.60
CA LYS A 959 -30.94 1.68 -12.73
C LYS A 959 -32.27 1.04 -13.11
N ALA A 960 -33.37 1.48 -12.47
CA ALA A 960 -34.71 0.98 -12.75
C ALA A 960 -35.20 1.30 -14.17
N LYS A 961 -34.82 2.47 -14.71
CA LYS A 961 -35.06 2.83 -16.13
C LYS A 961 -34.16 2.07 -17.11
N GLY A 962 -33.20 1.30 -16.62
CA GLY A 962 -32.31 0.47 -17.41
C GLY A 962 -31.02 1.15 -17.83
N CYS A 963 -30.65 2.30 -17.26
CA CYS A 963 -29.39 2.98 -17.61
C CYS A 963 -28.17 2.04 -17.41
N ASP A 964 -27.24 2.06 -18.37
CA ASP A 964 -25.95 1.35 -18.26
C ASP A 964 -24.91 2.21 -17.53
N ALA A 965 -25.07 3.54 -17.59
CA ALA A 965 -24.18 4.53 -17.00
C ALA A 965 -24.94 5.79 -16.57
N VAL A 966 -24.24 6.70 -15.88
CA VAL A 966 -24.75 8.02 -15.45
C VAL A 966 -23.77 9.15 -15.74
N ASP A 967 -24.32 10.33 -16.03
CA ASP A 967 -23.60 11.60 -16.22
C ASP A 967 -24.03 12.61 -15.13
N PRO A 968 -23.36 12.60 -13.96
CA PRO A 968 -23.60 13.55 -12.87
C PRO A 968 -23.00 14.94 -13.17
N ASP A 969 -23.86 15.92 -13.42
CA ASP A 969 -23.46 17.29 -13.79
C ASP A 969 -23.10 18.18 -12.59
N ASN A 970 -22.48 19.33 -12.88
CA ASN A 970 -22.12 20.36 -11.90
C ASN A 970 -21.19 19.82 -10.79
N SER A 971 -20.29 18.90 -11.14
CA SER A 971 -19.43 18.20 -10.17
C SER A 971 -18.20 19.02 -9.73
N ASP A 972 -18.22 20.35 -9.87
CA ASP A 972 -17.12 21.30 -9.66
C ASP A 972 -17.52 22.51 -8.78
N GLY A 973 -18.54 22.36 -7.92
CA GLY A 973 -19.07 23.45 -7.09
C GLY A 973 -18.05 24.16 -6.19
N TYR A 974 -16.90 23.55 -5.88
CA TYR A 974 -15.81 24.21 -5.13
C TYR A 974 -15.08 25.31 -5.92
N ASN A 975 -15.08 25.23 -7.25
CA ASN A 975 -14.45 26.22 -8.12
C ASN A 975 -15.41 27.36 -8.50
N ASN A 976 -16.63 27.32 -7.96
CA ASN A 976 -17.71 28.24 -8.25
C ASN A 976 -18.15 28.97 -6.96
N ASP A 977 -18.81 30.13 -7.12
CA ASP A 977 -19.46 30.82 -5.99
C ASP A 977 -20.75 30.10 -5.59
N SER A 978 -20.58 28.98 -4.90
CA SER A 978 -21.69 28.14 -4.42
C SER A 978 -22.49 28.77 -3.28
N GLY A 979 -22.01 29.87 -2.70
CA GLY A 979 -22.51 30.40 -1.42
C GLY A 979 -22.03 29.61 -0.20
N PHE A 980 -21.18 28.59 -0.39
CA PHE A 980 -20.55 27.81 0.67
C PHE A 980 -19.02 27.82 0.54
N PRO A 981 -18.27 27.75 1.65
CA PRO A 981 -16.81 27.70 1.62
C PRO A 981 -16.33 26.28 1.32
N LEU A 982 -16.66 25.78 0.12
CA LEU A 982 -16.29 24.45 -0.35
C LEU A 982 -14.80 24.41 -0.70
N LYS A 983 -14.10 23.36 -0.26
CA LYS A 983 -12.70 23.10 -0.64
C LYS A 983 -12.64 22.05 -1.74
N GLY A 984 -11.58 22.05 -2.53
CA GLY A 984 -11.33 20.96 -3.49
C GLY A 984 -11.31 19.57 -2.84
N SER A 985 -10.87 19.43 -1.59
CA SER A 985 -10.96 18.16 -0.85
C SER A 985 -12.39 17.70 -0.60
N ASP A 986 -13.32 18.64 -0.41
CA ASP A 986 -14.74 18.34 -0.19
C ASP A 986 -15.37 17.84 -1.50
N GLN A 987 -15.01 18.45 -2.63
CA GLN A 987 -15.45 18.03 -3.96
C GLN A 987 -14.94 16.63 -4.32
N ILE A 988 -13.64 16.35 -4.12
CA ILE A 988 -13.08 15.01 -4.36
C ILE A 988 -13.84 13.95 -3.55
N LYS A 989 -14.15 14.23 -2.28
CA LYS A 989 -14.87 13.30 -1.40
C LYS A 989 -16.30 13.06 -1.91
N TYR A 990 -17.00 14.11 -2.33
CA TYR A 990 -18.36 14.01 -2.87
C TYR A 990 -18.40 13.26 -4.20
N ASN A 991 -17.51 13.61 -5.14
CA ASN A 991 -17.38 12.96 -6.45
C ASN A 991 -17.04 11.46 -6.30
N LYS A 992 -16.11 11.10 -5.41
CA LYS A 992 -15.80 9.69 -5.11
C LYS A 992 -16.99 8.94 -4.49
N MET A 993 -17.81 9.59 -3.67
CA MET A 993 -19.03 8.99 -3.12
C MET A 993 -20.03 8.64 -4.23
N ILE A 994 -20.28 9.57 -5.17
CA ILE A 994 -21.18 9.34 -6.31
C ILE A 994 -20.67 8.20 -7.19
N ALA A 995 -19.38 8.20 -7.52
CA ALA A 995 -18.77 7.16 -8.34
C ALA A 995 -18.89 5.77 -7.69
N ALA A 996 -18.56 5.67 -6.39
CA ALA A 996 -18.73 4.43 -5.63
C ALA A 996 -20.20 3.97 -5.58
N ALA A 997 -21.15 4.91 -5.41
CA ALA A 997 -22.58 4.60 -5.37
C ALA A 997 -23.12 4.12 -6.72
N ALA A 998 -22.63 4.63 -7.84
CA ALA A 998 -22.96 4.16 -9.19
C ALA A 998 -22.36 2.78 -9.45
N HIS A 999 -21.09 2.56 -9.09
CA HIS A 999 -20.41 1.27 -9.23
C HIS A 999 -21.08 0.17 -8.42
N ALA A 1000 -21.55 0.47 -7.20
CA ALA A 1000 -22.30 -0.46 -6.37
C ALA A 1000 -23.61 -0.95 -7.04
N ARG A 1001 -24.16 -0.17 -7.98
CA ARG A 1001 -25.35 -0.50 -8.78
C ARG A 1001 -25.02 -1.14 -10.13
N ASN A 1002 -23.76 -1.52 -10.33
CA ASN A 1002 -23.25 -2.09 -11.57
C ASN A 1002 -23.54 -1.17 -12.78
N MET A 1003 -23.28 0.13 -12.60
CA MET A 1003 -23.37 1.17 -13.62
C MET A 1003 -22.02 1.86 -13.74
N SER A 1004 -21.71 2.34 -14.93
CA SER A 1004 -20.54 3.19 -15.16
C SER A 1004 -20.87 4.65 -14.88
N VAL A 1005 -19.86 5.48 -14.63
CA VAL A 1005 -20.04 6.88 -14.21
C VAL A 1005 -19.09 7.81 -14.95
N GLY A 1006 -19.65 8.91 -15.46
CA GLY A 1006 -18.95 10.00 -16.15
C GLY A 1006 -18.52 11.10 -15.18
N LEU A 1007 -17.32 11.65 -15.36
CA LEU A 1007 -16.92 12.90 -14.68
C LEU A 1007 -17.25 14.09 -15.57
N LYS A 1008 -17.89 15.12 -15.00
CA LYS A 1008 -18.30 16.34 -15.70
C LYS A 1008 -17.82 17.58 -14.95
N ASN A 1009 -17.37 18.60 -15.68
CA ASN A 1009 -16.87 19.92 -15.23
C ASN A 1009 -15.58 19.96 -14.37
N ASP A 1010 -15.33 18.97 -13.51
CA ASP A 1010 -14.21 19.00 -12.53
C ASP A 1010 -12.84 18.61 -13.14
N ILE A 1011 -12.34 19.45 -14.05
CA ILE A 1011 -11.11 19.22 -14.82
C ILE A 1011 -9.86 19.26 -13.92
N ASP A 1012 -9.82 20.21 -13.00
CA ASP A 1012 -8.64 20.48 -12.16
C ASP A 1012 -8.31 19.32 -11.22
N GLN A 1013 -9.29 18.47 -10.90
CA GLN A 1013 -9.15 17.35 -9.96
C GLN A 1013 -9.12 15.98 -10.66
N ILE A 1014 -9.01 15.94 -12.00
CA ILE A 1014 -8.88 14.71 -12.78
C ILE A 1014 -7.77 13.77 -12.25
N PRO A 1015 -6.56 14.23 -11.86
CA PRO A 1015 -5.53 13.34 -11.33
C PRO A 1015 -5.99 12.52 -10.10
N ASP A 1016 -6.86 13.09 -9.27
CA ASP A 1016 -7.42 12.45 -8.07
C ASP A 1016 -8.67 11.61 -8.33
N LEU A 1017 -9.37 11.88 -9.44
CA LEU A 1017 -10.69 11.32 -9.77
C LEU A 1017 -10.66 10.30 -10.90
N VAL A 1018 -9.68 10.32 -11.81
CA VAL A 1018 -9.61 9.43 -12.98
C VAL A 1018 -9.65 7.95 -12.61
N GLY A 1019 -9.13 7.56 -11.45
CA GLY A 1019 -9.19 6.19 -10.95
C GLY A 1019 -10.60 5.73 -10.52
N SER A 1020 -11.50 6.67 -10.22
CA SER A 1020 -12.85 6.39 -9.71
C SER A 1020 -13.94 6.43 -10.79
N TYR A 1021 -13.69 7.13 -11.91
CA TYR A 1021 -14.66 7.31 -13.00
C TYR A 1021 -14.34 6.44 -14.22
N ASP A 1022 -15.34 6.08 -15.02
CA ASP A 1022 -15.18 5.18 -16.17
C ASP A 1022 -15.07 5.92 -17.52
N PHE A 1023 -15.56 7.17 -17.58
CA PHE A 1023 -15.45 8.08 -18.72
C PHE A 1023 -15.54 9.53 -18.25
N ALA A 1024 -15.38 10.49 -19.16
CA ALA A 1024 -15.65 11.90 -18.91
C ALA A 1024 -16.61 12.48 -19.94
N VAL A 1025 -17.46 13.41 -19.50
CA VAL A 1025 -18.32 14.23 -20.36
C VAL A 1025 -17.85 15.67 -20.19
N ASN A 1026 -17.49 16.33 -21.28
CA ASN A 1026 -17.04 17.70 -21.24
C ASN A 1026 -17.76 18.56 -22.27
N GLU A 1027 -17.96 19.81 -21.90
CA GLU A 1027 -18.62 20.80 -22.72
C GLU A 1027 -17.63 21.92 -23.02
N GLN A 1028 -17.43 22.17 -24.31
CA GLN A 1028 -16.66 23.28 -24.87
C GLN A 1028 -15.15 23.27 -24.56
N CYS A 1029 -14.53 22.09 -24.37
CA CYS A 1029 -13.09 22.06 -24.05
C CYS A 1029 -12.21 22.68 -25.15
N HIS A 1030 -12.62 22.67 -26.43
CA HIS A 1030 -11.86 23.33 -27.49
C HIS A 1030 -12.15 24.83 -27.56
N GLU A 1031 -13.33 25.29 -27.13
CA GLU A 1031 -13.60 26.72 -26.97
C GLU A 1031 -12.69 27.32 -25.91
N TYR A 1032 -12.60 26.67 -24.75
CA TYR A 1032 -11.82 27.15 -23.61
C TYR A 1032 -10.35 26.70 -23.62
N SER A 1033 -9.95 25.88 -24.60
CA SER A 1033 -8.59 25.31 -24.73
C SER A 1033 -8.16 24.43 -23.55
N GLU A 1034 -9.12 23.71 -22.97
CA GLU A 1034 -8.96 22.88 -21.77
C GLU A 1034 -8.92 21.38 -22.08
N CYS A 1035 -9.05 20.98 -23.35
CA CYS A 1035 -9.11 19.56 -23.74
C CYS A 1035 -7.89 18.75 -23.26
N GLY A 1036 -6.73 19.37 -23.07
CA GLY A 1036 -5.53 18.71 -22.52
C GLY A 1036 -5.69 18.19 -21.09
N GLY A 1037 -6.60 18.77 -20.29
CA GLY A 1037 -6.88 18.31 -18.93
C GLY A 1037 -7.41 16.87 -18.88
N TYR A 1038 -7.97 16.38 -19.98
CA TYR A 1038 -8.53 15.03 -20.08
C TYR A 1038 -7.54 13.96 -20.56
N ASP A 1039 -6.26 14.31 -20.78
CA ASP A 1039 -5.23 13.37 -21.25
C ASP A 1039 -5.07 12.17 -20.31
N ALA A 1040 -5.36 12.32 -19.02
CA ALA A 1040 -5.35 11.22 -18.05
C ALA A 1040 -6.43 10.16 -18.32
N PHE A 1041 -7.64 10.56 -18.75
CA PHE A 1041 -8.69 9.62 -19.16
C PHE A 1041 -8.29 8.89 -20.43
N ILE A 1042 -7.77 9.62 -21.42
CA ILE A 1042 -7.31 9.03 -22.69
C ILE A 1042 -6.15 8.05 -22.46
N SER A 1043 -5.18 8.40 -21.62
CA SER A 1043 -4.05 7.54 -21.26
C SER A 1043 -4.47 6.28 -20.50
N ALA A 1044 -5.61 6.34 -19.79
CA ALA A 1044 -6.20 5.21 -19.10
C ALA A 1044 -7.16 4.36 -19.97
N ASP A 1045 -7.19 4.57 -21.29
CA ASP A 1045 -8.10 3.93 -22.25
C ASP A 1045 -9.61 4.18 -21.96
N LYS A 1046 -9.92 5.33 -21.36
CA LYS A 1046 -11.29 5.76 -21.03
C LYS A 1046 -11.77 6.83 -22.00
N PRO A 1047 -13.03 6.76 -22.49
CA PRO A 1047 -13.52 7.75 -23.44
C PRO A 1047 -13.77 9.10 -22.78
N VAL A 1048 -13.59 10.14 -23.59
CA VAL A 1048 -13.93 11.52 -23.27
C VAL A 1048 -14.92 11.99 -24.32
N TYR A 1049 -16.16 12.22 -23.91
CA TYR A 1049 -17.26 12.71 -24.73
C TYR A 1049 -17.25 14.24 -24.70
N ASN A 1050 -16.86 14.88 -25.80
CA ASN A 1050 -16.74 16.33 -25.93
C ASN A 1050 -17.93 16.92 -26.72
N ILE A 1051 -18.54 17.99 -26.21
CA ILE A 1051 -19.63 18.72 -26.84
C ILE A 1051 -19.21 20.17 -27.10
N GLU A 1052 -19.25 20.62 -28.36
CA GLU A 1052 -19.02 22.03 -28.72
C GLU A 1052 -20.32 22.72 -29.14
N TYR A 1053 -20.58 23.90 -28.58
CA TYR A 1053 -21.77 24.69 -28.91
C TYR A 1053 -21.51 25.82 -29.92
N LYS A 1054 -20.29 26.38 -29.91
CA LYS A 1054 -19.92 27.56 -30.71
C LYS A 1054 -18.98 27.20 -31.85
N LYS A 1055 -17.98 26.35 -31.60
CA LYS A 1055 -17.00 25.95 -32.62
C LYS A 1055 -17.64 25.02 -33.64
N LYS A 1056 -17.68 25.45 -34.91
CA LYS A 1056 -18.17 24.60 -35.99
C LYS A 1056 -17.30 23.34 -36.14
N PRO A 1057 -17.88 22.18 -36.51
CA PRO A 1057 -17.15 20.91 -36.64
C PRO A 1057 -15.84 20.96 -37.41
N ALA A 1058 -15.81 21.70 -38.52
CA ALA A 1058 -14.60 21.87 -39.35
C ALA A 1058 -13.39 22.44 -38.57
N SER A 1059 -13.64 23.17 -37.48
CA SER A 1059 -12.59 23.83 -36.69
C SER A 1059 -12.00 22.97 -35.58
N PHE A 1060 -12.75 21.99 -35.03
CA PHE A 1060 -12.30 21.22 -33.87
C PHE A 1060 -12.28 19.70 -34.09
N CYS A 1061 -13.11 19.15 -35.00
CA CYS A 1061 -13.21 17.69 -35.15
C CYS A 1061 -11.89 17.02 -35.54
N LYS A 1062 -11.05 17.68 -36.36
CA LYS A 1062 -9.72 17.15 -36.68
C LYS A 1062 -8.81 17.07 -35.44
N ALA A 1063 -8.90 18.06 -34.55
CA ALA A 1063 -8.14 18.10 -33.30
C ALA A 1063 -8.67 17.09 -32.29
N ALA A 1064 -9.99 17.04 -32.08
CA ALA A 1064 -10.67 16.07 -31.22
C ALA A 1064 -10.31 14.63 -31.60
N ASN A 1065 -10.44 14.27 -32.89
CA ASN A 1065 -10.12 12.93 -33.38
C ASN A 1065 -8.62 12.61 -33.22
N LYS A 1066 -7.72 13.58 -33.40
CA LYS A 1066 -6.27 13.40 -33.19
C LYS A 1066 -5.93 13.14 -31.73
N GLN A 1067 -6.62 13.80 -30.80
CA GLN A 1067 -6.44 13.64 -29.35
C GLN A 1067 -7.16 12.39 -28.79
N GLY A 1068 -8.03 11.75 -29.58
CA GLY A 1068 -8.79 10.57 -29.15
C GLY A 1068 -10.10 10.90 -28.43
N LEU A 1069 -10.56 12.16 -28.51
CA LEU A 1069 -11.85 12.61 -27.98
C LEU A 1069 -12.99 12.26 -28.95
N SER A 1070 -14.13 11.85 -28.40
CA SER A 1070 -15.36 11.69 -29.16
C SER A 1070 -16.11 13.02 -29.18
N GLY A 1071 -15.96 13.80 -30.25
CA GLY A 1071 -16.53 15.15 -30.35
C GLY A 1071 -17.90 15.23 -31.06
N GLN A 1072 -18.79 16.08 -30.57
CA GLN A 1072 -20.04 16.49 -31.24
C GLN A 1072 -20.19 18.01 -31.26
N TYR A 1073 -20.77 18.55 -32.33
CA TYR A 1073 -21.31 19.90 -32.32
C TYR A 1073 -22.82 19.88 -32.07
N LYS A 1074 -23.28 20.68 -31.13
CA LYS A 1074 -24.70 20.76 -30.73
C LYS A 1074 -25.14 22.21 -30.62
N LYS A 1075 -26.45 22.46 -30.74
CA LYS A 1075 -27.02 23.70 -30.20
C LYS A 1075 -27.08 23.60 -28.68
N LEU A 1076 -26.92 24.72 -27.99
CA LEU A 1076 -27.03 24.79 -26.52
C LEU A 1076 -28.39 24.29 -26.00
N SER A 1077 -29.45 24.33 -26.83
CA SER A 1077 -30.76 23.77 -26.51
C SER A 1077 -30.80 22.24 -26.41
N LEU A 1078 -29.79 21.53 -26.93
CA LEU A 1078 -29.68 20.07 -26.95
C LEU A 1078 -30.96 19.37 -27.48
N ASP A 1079 -31.59 19.96 -28.51
CA ASP A 1079 -32.90 19.56 -29.06
C ASP A 1079 -32.85 18.62 -30.29
N GLY A 1080 -31.69 18.02 -30.59
CA GLY A 1080 -31.60 16.90 -31.55
C GLY A 1080 -30.84 17.16 -32.86
N THR A 1081 -30.07 18.24 -32.98
CA THR A 1081 -29.08 18.39 -34.07
C THR A 1081 -27.91 17.39 -33.90
N THR A 1082 -27.36 16.85 -34.99
CA THR A 1082 -26.27 15.86 -34.95
C THR A 1082 -25.17 16.25 -35.92
N ASN A 1083 -23.95 16.40 -35.40
CA ASN A 1083 -22.76 16.81 -36.15
C ASN A 1083 -21.54 16.16 -35.48
N ASP A 1084 -21.35 14.86 -35.73
CA ASP A 1084 -20.38 14.02 -35.03
C ASP A 1084 -19.03 14.02 -35.73
N CYS A 1085 -17.96 14.24 -34.98
CA CYS A 1085 -16.60 14.25 -35.52
C CYS A 1085 -16.12 12.90 -36.06
N MET A 1086 -16.71 11.79 -35.60
CA MET A 1086 -16.24 10.41 -35.82
C MET A 1086 -16.98 9.66 -36.95
N SER A 1087 -18.06 10.20 -37.51
CA SER A 1087 -18.94 9.45 -38.43
C SER A 1087 -18.49 9.40 -39.89
N GLY A 1088 -17.46 10.16 -40.30
CA GLY A 1088 -16.99 10.21 -41.69
C GLY A 1088 -18.04 10.73 -42.69
N ALA A 1089 -19.23 11.16 -42.24
CA ALA A 1089 -20.25 11.76 -43.08
C ALA A 1089 -19.75 13.09 -43.64
N SER A 1090 -19.91 13.30 -44.95
CA SER A 1090 -19.50 14.54 -45.62
C SER A 1090 -20.21 15.74 -45.00
N TRP A 1091 -19.44 16.67 -44.44
CA TRP A 1091 -19.90 17.96 -43.97
C TRP A 1091 -20.37 18.79 -45.18
N LYS A 1092 -21.68 18.85 -45.42
CA LYS A 1092 -22.31 19.82 -46.32
C LYS A 1092 -23.19 20.78 -45.52
#